data_AF-A0A3E0C2Z2-F1
#
_entry.id   AF-A0A3E0C2Z2-F1
#
_cell.length_a   1.000
_cell.length_b   1.000
_cell.length_c   1.000
_cell.angle_alpha   90.00
_cell.angle_beta   90.00
_cell.angle_gamma   90.00
#
_symmetry.space_group_name_H-M   'P 1'
#
loop_
_entity.id
_entity.type
_entity.pdbx_description
1 polymer ?
#
loop_
_entity_poly.entity_id
_entity_poly.type
_entity_poly.pdbx_seq_one_letter_code
_entity_poly.pdbx_strand_id
1 'polypeptide(L)'
;MPIERTEPDPLPLARANPTNLRPISNEQLSALVLPFSGKSVAQTYRGPAWVTDDGIGCLVFIATDERKVRLLREERGCGVLAWRWDNTPSMYLSLTLLQRRQTTGSHVRWMGPSEDPVIQAIRRNGRFLMTVVGPRGEHGGWHEAVFNDAAAPGASSSFAAFERLWEFTRAGIPYSCIRERYVPFPEEPLDETEDEEIPLWADATADFWRTLNYEGPWAPDLTPLDKAMAEWGYHAWHRRHRAAGFIQILRDRVRLDGESTLFNSSSQLVEAGELADRVHQLVSRYPLLGDWLVALAGPDANAKEAHSAAFAALSDSRTVFAMLDKLFGILADIDSEALSMAWQFSFEGALLDPRITKEGTRRPWLANTKEYAIDVKSMLIDVTAPLADITRLWRSGIEIIDLVDAGLYLNPSDFPAPLDTICDAFESVAIEGSIEDAEDRLEMLLLEAQEARQWSIPWGARVDIRFGPFVALKIFESDGEFTCYFLDDCDRYFHVAIGLRQHPPASRTHQLIRHRADDGEAVWNEDAVISLKLIAGAIIRDFLVVEERESLFNARPMRRRIRGRDIRTVIYLPRVRYTTPKLERAAPETDVGLRPKHNVGAHLRRAKVASPAQRFLAQRYGWQVPEGFTFVRPHARGSELDAARVKVYRSRSASRMLFEQIDQAPAGTRPAWFDFEKDCARILRARGMRVIHQGAQRDGDGGVDLFAVDGEDQSWVVQCKCWATHRPVGPEVLRELQGAISLTDKGAKQPSKGMVITTSIFTSGAVSTGAELGFELVDGAQLAQMLAAL
;
A
#
# COMPACT_ATOMS: atom_id res chain seq x y z
N MET A 1 1.06 26.38 -45.47
CA MET A 1 1.29 25.98 -46.88
C MET A 1 1.10 24.48 -47.00
N PRO A 2 0.64 23.94 -48.14
CA PRO A 2 0.79 22.51 -48.40
C PRO A 2 2.29 22.25 -48.65
N ILE A 3 2.92 21.45 -47.77
CA ILE A 3 4.30 21.02 -47.99
C ILE A 3 4.28 20.08 -49.20
N GLU A 4 5.03 20.41 -50.24
CA GLU A 4 5.22 19.53 -51.39
C GLU A 4 5.77 18.20 -50.89
N ARG A 5 5.14 17.10 -51.32
CA ARG A 5 5.66 15.75 -51.03
C ARG A 5 6.93 15.55 -51.85
N THR A 6 8.08 15.79 -51.22
CA THR A 6 9.30 15.06 -51.55
C THR A 6 9.00 13.55 -51.53
N GLU A 7 9.69 12.79 -52.38
CA GLU A 7 9.48 11.34 -52.49
C GLU A 7 9.64 10.66 -51.12
N PRO A 8 8.85 9.63 -50.81
CA PRO A 8 8.91 8.98 -49.51
C PRO A 8 10.30 8.38 -49.30
N ASP A 9 11.02 8.91 -48.30
CA ASP A 9 12.28 8.35 -47.81
C ASP A 9 12.11 6.86 -47.51
N PRO A 10 13.15 6.02 -47.68
CA PRO A 10 13.04 4.59 -47.46
C PRO A 10 12.61 4.28 -46.03
N LEU A 11 11.74 3.29 -45.87
CA LEU A 11 11.49 2.71 -44.56
C LEU A 11 12.74 1.93 -44.10
N PRO A 12 13.04 1.91 -42.79
CA PRO A 12 14.05 1.03 -42.19
C PRO A 12 13.54 -0.43 -42.18
N LEU A 13 13.54 -1.07 -43.35
CA LEU A 13 12.93 -2.37 -43.62
C LEU A 13 13.98 -3.40 -44.08
N ALA A 14 14.36 -4.30 -43.18
CA ALA A 14 15.18 -5.44 -43.56
C ALA A 14 14.35 -6.46 -44.35
N ARG A 15 14.88 -6.94 -45.48
CA ARG A 15 14.31 -8.07 -46.24
C ARG A 15 14.93 -9.37 -45.75
N ALA A 16 14.10 -10.32 -45.34
CA ALA A 16 14.54 -11.56 -44.73
C ALA A 16 14.22 -12.78 -45.60
N ASN A 17 15.27 -13.52 -45.97
CA ASN A 17 15.21 -14.70 -46.84
C ASN A 17 15.68 -15.95 -46.09
N PRO A 18 15.11 -17.14 -46.36
CA PRO A 18 15.56 -18.39 -45.75
C PRO A 18 17.06 -18.64 -45.98
N THR A 19 17.76 -19.07 -44.94
CA THR A 19 19.20 -19.38 -45.01
C THR A 19 19.49 -20.79 -44.51
N ASN A 20 20.60 -21.36 -44.99
CA ASN A 20 21.14 -22.63 -44.50
C ASN A 20 22.04 -22.45 -43.28
N LEU A 21 22.39 -21.21 -42.92
CA LEU A 21 23.14 -20.89 -41.70
C LEU A 21 22.33 -21.32 -40.46
N ARG A 22 22.99 -22.03 -39.53
CA ARG A 22 22.40 -22.50 -38.28
C ARG A 22 23.32 -22.09 -37.13
N PRO A 23 23.09 -20.92 -36.50
CA PRO A 23 23.96 -20.42 -35.43
C PRO A 23 23.86 -21.28 -34.15
N ILE A 24 22.77 -22.02 -33.97
CA ILE A 24 22.59 -23.06 -32.93
C ILE A 24 21.80 -24.26 -33.49
N SER A 25 21.88 -25.40 -32.81
CA SER A 25 21.10 -26.59 -33.12
C SER A 25 19.61 -26.42 -32.77
N ASN A 26 18.73 -27.27 -33.33
CA ASN A 26 17.31 -27.24 -32.98
C ASN A 26 17.08 -27.58 -31.49
N GLU A 27 17.89 -28.47 -30.91
CA GLU A 27 17.80 -28.83 -29.48
C GLU A 27 18.23 -27.65 -28.58
N GLN A 28 19.31 -26.96 -28.95
CA GLN A 28 19.73 -25.73 -28.28
C GLN A 28 18.66 -24.63 -28.40
N LEU A 29 18.06 -24.45 -29.58
CA LEU A 29 16.97 -23.49 -29.77
C LEU A 29 15.76 -23.85 -28.90
N SER A 30 15.36 -25.12 -28.87
CA SER A 30 14.26 -25.60 -28.01
C SER A 30 14.54 -25.38 -26.52
N ALA A 31 15.77 -25.64 -26.06
CA ALA A 31 16.17 -25.36 -24.68
C ALA A 31 16.20 -23.85 -24.38
N LEU A 32 16.63 -23.03 -25.33
CA LEU A 32 16.72 -21.57 -25.21
C LEU A 32 15.34 -20.90 -25.14
N VAL A 33 14.33 -21.43 -25.86
CA VAL A 33 12.94 -20.92 -25.82
C VAL A 33 12.06 -21.54 -24.74
N LEU A 34 12.47 -22.66 -24.14
CA LEU A 34 11.69 -23.32 -23.08
C LEU A 34 11.33 -22.38 -21.92
N PRO A 35 12.21 -21.47 -21.46
CA PRO A 35 11.86 -20.47 -20.44
C PRO A 35 10.83 -19.41 -20.88
N PHE A 36 10.39 -19.38 -22.13
CA PHE A 36 9.48 -18.37 -22.69
C PHE A 36 8.08 -18.93 -23.01
N SER A 37 7.92 -20.25 -23.06
CA SER A 37 6.63 -20.89 -23.39
C SER A 37 5.57 -20.62 -22.31
N GLY A 38 4.41 -20.09 -22.74
CA GLY A 38 3.25 -19.86 -21.87
C GLY A 38 3.40 -18.72 -20.85
N LYS A 39 4.36 -17.80 -21.05
CA LYS A 39 4.62 -16.67 -20.16
C LYS A 39 4.11 -15.33 -20.71
N SER A 40 4.43 -14.24 -20.00
CA SER A 40 3.90 -12.89 -20.24
C SER A 40 4.36 -12.29 -21.59
N VAL A 41 3.66 -11.27 -22.06
CA VAL A 41 3.87 -10.67 -23.39
C VAL A 41 5.18 -9.89 -23.49
N ALA A 42 5.69 -9.33 -22.39
CA ALA A 42 7.05 -8.81 -22.34
C ALA A 42 8.12 -9.80 -22.82
N GLN A 43 8.02 -11.05 -22.37
CA GLN A 43 8.95 -12.11 -22.75
C GLN A 43 8.71 -12.59 -24.20
N THR A 44 7.52 -12.33 -24.75
CA THR A 44 7.25 -12.52 -26.18
C THR A 44 8.00 -11.48 -27.03
N TYR A 45 8.14 -10.24 -26.54
CA TYR A 45 8.90 -9.19 -27.22
C TYR A 45 10.42 -9.26 -26.94
N ARG A 46 10.84 -9.73 -25.75
CA ARG A 46 12.24 -9.97 -25.38
C ARG A 46 12.68 -11.40 -25.65
N GLY A 47 12.50 -11.86 -26.88
CA GLY A 47 12.97 -13.18 -27.27
C GLY A 47 14.51 -13.30 -27.20
N PRO A 48 15.06 -14.51 -27.07
CA PRO A 48 16.51 -14.73 -26.97
C PRO A 48 17.32 -14.09 -28.09
N ALA A 49 18.45 -13.48 -27.75
CA ALA A 49 19.34 -12.81 -28.67
C ALA A 49 20.81 -12.99 -28.27
N TRP A 50 21.72 -13.05 -29.26
CA TRP A 50 23.16 -13.11 -29.05
C TRP A 50 23.93 -12.64 -30.30
N VAL A 51 25.24 -12.42 -30.16
CA VAL A 51 26.15 -12.14 -31.28
C VAL A 51 26.98 -13.41 -31.55
N THR A 52 27.16 -13.79 -32.82
CA THR A 52 28.02 -14.93 -33.20
C THR A 52 29.51 -14.57 -33.13
N ASP A 53 30.38 -15.57 -33.19
CA ASP A 53 31.84 -15.36 -33.29
C ASP A 53 32.22 -14.50 -34.52
N ASP A 54 31.46 -14.60 -35.62
CA ASP A 54 31.57 -13.76 -36.83
C ASP A 54 31.04 -12.32 -36.65
N GLY A 55 30.61 -11.94 -35.44
CA GLY A 55 30.08 -10.60 -35.14
C GLY A 55 28.67 -10.33 -35.69
N ILE A 56 27.89 -11.36 -36.03
CA ILE A 56 26.54 -11.23 -36.59
C ILE A 56 25.49 -11.35 -35.47
N GLY A 57 24.55 -10.40 -35.42
CA GLY A 57 23.41 -10.48 -34.50
C GLY A 57 22.48 -11.65 -34.84
N CYS A 58 22.07 -12.41 -33.83
CA CYS A 58 21.10 -13.51 -33.90
C CYS A 58 19.89 -13.20 -33.02
N LEU A 59 18.70 -13.35 -33.60
CA LEU A 59 17.42 -12.97 -32.97
C LEU A 59 16.39 -14.10 -33.02
N VAL A 60 15.84 -14.45 -31.86
CA VAL A 60 14.72 -15.37 -31.75
C VAL A 60 13.47 -14.57 -31.45
N PHE A 61 12.59 -14.44 -32.43
CA PHE A 61 11.29 -13.79 -32.29
C PHE A 61 10.30 -14.79 -31.70
N ILE A 62 9.59 -14.44 -30.63
CA ILE A 62 8.55 -15.30 -30.06
C ILE A 62 7.20 -14.89 -30.65
N ALA A 63 6.43 -15.87 -31.12
CA ALA A 63 5.08 -15.68 -31.65
C ALA A 63 4.03 -16.22 -30.68
N THR A 64 2.95 -15.47 -30.50
CA THR A 64 1.79 -15.87 -29.68
C THR A 64 0.90 -16.95 -30.31
N ASP A 65 1.05 -17.23 -31.62
CA ASP A 65 0.18 -18.14 -32.37
C ASP A 65 1.00 -18.91 -33.42
N GLU A 66 0.84 -20.24 -33.45
CA GLU A 66 1.48 -21.17 -34.40
C GLU A 66 1.20 -20.82 -35.87
N ARG A 67 0.08 -20.16 -36.16
CA ARG A 67 -0.27 -19.66 -37.50
C ARG A 67 0.78 -18.71 -38.07
N LYS A 68 1.42 -17.88 -37.24
CA LYS A 68 2.43 -16.90 -37.69
C LYS A 68 3.73 -17.60 -38.12
N VAL A 69 4.12 -18.64 -37.37
CA VAL A 69 5.25 -19.54 -37.70
C VAL A 69 4.98 -20.30 -38.99
N ARG A 70 3.77 -20.84 -39.13
CA ARG A 70 3.34 -21.55 -40.33
C ARG A 70 3.36 -20.63 -41.56
N LEU A 71 2.83 -19.41 -41.44
CA LEU A 71 2.80 -18.43 -42.53
C LEU A 71 4.21 -18.08 -43.03
N LEU A 72 5.17 -17.90 -42.11
CA LEU A 72 6.57 -17.65 -42.46
C LEU A 72 7.18 -18.80 -43.29
N ARG A 73 6.90 -20.06 -42.93
CA ARG A 73 7.33 -21.24 -43.71
C ARG A 73 6.68 -21.29 -45.10
N GLU A 74 5.42 -20.88 -45.22
CA GLU A 74 4.68 -20.85 -46.50
C GLU A 74 5.16 -19.73 -47.43
N GLU A 75 5.41 -18.52 -46.91
CA GLU A 75 5.78 -17.34 -47.72
C GLU A 75 7.24 -17.34 -48.20
N ARG A 76 8.12 -18.15 -47.58
CA ARG A 76 9.56 -18.29 -47.91
C ARG A 76 10.34 -16.97 -47.91
N GLY A 77 9.91 -16.01 -47.09
CA GLY A 77 10.54 -14.71 -46.90
C GLY A 77 9.58 -13.72 -46.27
N CYS A 78 10.12 -12.70 -45.60
CA CYS A 78 9.33 -11.69 -44.88
C CYS A 78 10.07 -10.35 -44.82
N GLY A 79 9.39 -9.29 -44.38
CA GLY A 79 10.03 -8.03 -44.01
C GLY A 79 10.23 -7.94 -42.49
N VAL A 80 11.19 -7.15 -42.05
CA VAL A 80 11.33 -6.74 -40.64
C VAL A 80 11.50 -5.23 -40.59
N LEU A 81 10.46 -4.54 -40.11
CA LEU A 81 10.44 -3.09 -39.96
C LEU A 81 11.05 -2.71 -38.62
N ALA A 82 12.12 -1.92 -38.64
CA ALA A 82 12.74 -1.35 -37.46
C ALA A 82 12.08 -0.02 -37.08
N TRP A 83 11.90 0.27 -35.79
CA TRP A 83 11.37 1.55 -35.32
C TRP A 83 11.63 1.76 -33.83
N ARG A 84 11.68 3.02 -33.38
CA ARG A 84 11.89 3.34 -31.95
C ARG A 84 10.61 3.46 -31.16
N TRP A 85 10.66 3.04 -29.90
CA TRP A 85 9.54 3.13 -28.97
C TRP A 85 9.52 4.45 -28.19
N ASP A 86 10.69 4.92 -27.76
CA ASP A 86 10.90 6.12 -26.98
C ASP A 86 12.27 6.75 -27.36
N ASN A 87 12.62 7.84 -26.67
CA ASN A 87 13.90 8.52 -26.75
C ASN A 87 14.71 8.39 -25.42
N THR A 88 14.42 7.41 -24.57
CA THR A 88 15.08 7.32 -23.26
C THR A 88 16.54 6.84 -23.36
N PRO A 89 17.37 6.96 -22.30
CA PRO A 89 18.79 6.57 -22.36
C PRO A 89 19.08 5.11 -22.73
N SER A 90 18.10 4.20 -22.57
CA SER A 90 18.18 2.81 -23.04
C SER A 90 17.54 2.57 -24.42
N MET A 91 16.89 3.60 -24.98
CA MET A 91 16.22 3.71 -26.28
C MET A 91 15.80 2.37 -26.91
N TYR A 92 14.55 1.95 -26.67
CA TYR A 92 14.08 0.67 -27.17
C TYR A 92 13.85 0.67 -28.69
N LEU A 93 14.58 -0.20 -29.37
CA LEU A 93 14.37 -0.55 -30.77
C LEU A 93 13.38 -1.70 -30.88
N SER A 94 12.32 -1.53 -31.68
CA SER A 94 11.56 -2.65 -32.22
C SER A 94 12.15 -3.16 -33.51
N LEU A 95 12.06 -4.46 -33.69
CA LEU A 95 12.05 -5.12 -34.97
C LEU A 95 10.68 -5.81 -35.10
N THR A 96 9.84 -5.37 -36.04
CA THR A 96 8.48 -5.89 -36.23
C THR A 96 8.38 -6.69 -37.53
N LEU A 97 7.96 -7.95 -37.43
CA LEU A 97 7.78 -8.84 -38.58
C LEU A 97 6.62 -8.37 -39.45
N LEU A 98 6.88 -8.21 -40.75
CA LEU A 98 5.89 -7.94 -41.79
C LEU A 98 5.74 -9.18 -42.69
N GLN A 99 4.53 -9.70 -42.78
CA GLN A 99 4.17 -10.86 -43.62
C GLN A 99 3.29 -10.38 -44.79
N ARG A 100 3.35 -11.08 -45.93
CA ARG A 100 2.68 -10.63 -47.17
C ARG A 100 1.16 -10.74 -47.08
N ARG A 101 0.66 -11.79 -46.42
CA ARG A 101 -0.76 -11.93 -46.10
C ARG A 101 -1.07 -11.16 -44.81
N GLN A 102 -2.10 -10.32 -44.88
CA GLN A 102 -2.61 -9.56 -43.75
C GLN A 102 -3.07 -10.52 -42.63
N THR A 103 -2.39 -10.51 -41.50
CA THR A 103 -2.71 -11.35 -40.34
C THR A 103 -3.65 -10.63 -39.39
N THR A 104 -4.79 -11.25 -39.09
CA THR A 104 -5.68 -10.79 -38.02
C THR A 104 -5.11 -11.25 -36.67
N GLY A 105 -4.57 -10.32 -35.88
CA GLY A 105 -4.05 -10.60 -34.53
C GLY A 105 -2.86 -9.73 -34.17
N SER A 106 -2.18 -10.07 -33.07
CA SER A 106 -1.01 -9.34 -32.58
C SER A 106 0.18 -9.41 -33.54
N HIS A 107 1.09 -8.44 -33.49
CA HIS A 107 2.32 -8.47 -34.29
C HIS A 107 3.35 -9.46 -33.70
N VAL A 108 4.24 -10.01 -34.52
CA VAL A 108 5.48 -10.64 -34.02
C VAL A 108 6.54 -9.55 -33.96
N ARG A 109 7.16 -9.36 -32.80
CA ARG A 109 8.19 -8.34 -32.61
C ARG A 109 9.34 -8.90 -31.79
N TRP A 110 10.51 -8.32 -31.98
CA TRP A 110 11.62 -8.39 -31.03
C TRP A 110 11.95 -6.97 -30.55
N MET A 111 12.38 -6.82 -29.30
CA MET A 111 12.75 -5.55 -28.69
C MET A 111 14.02 -5.67 -27.86
N GLY A 112 14.93 -4.72 -28.01
CA GLY A 112 16.15 -4.59 -27.22
C GLY A 112 16.54 -3.12 -27.00
N PRO A 113 17.34 -2.82 -25.96
CA PRO A 113 17.86 -1.48 -25.72
C PRO A 113 18.93 -1.11 -26.77
N SER A 114 19.17 0.17 -27.05
CA SER A 114 20.20 0.62 -28.00
C SER A 114 21.59 0.04 -27.72
N GLU A 115 21.92 -0.14 -26.44
CA GLU A 115 23.21 -0.65 -25.96
C GLU A 115 23.31 -2.19 -26.01
N ASP A 116 22.27 -2.89 -26.49
CA ASP A 116 22.34 -4.33 -26.69
C ASP A 116 23.42 -4.69 -27.73
N PRO A 117 24.39 -5.57 -27.41
CA PRO A 117 25.42 -6.01 -28.35
C PRO A 117 24.86 -6.52 -29.69
N VAL A 118 23.65 -7.07 -29.69
CA VAL A 118 22.96 -7.55 -30.91
C VAL A 118 22.47 -6.39 -31.76
N ILE A 119 21.98 -5.31 -31.15
CA ILE A 119 21.60 -4.09 -31.88
C ILE A 119 22.85 -3.41 -32.44
N GLN A 120 23.92 -3.30 -31.66
CA GLN A 120 25.20 -2.77 -32.14
C GLN A 120 25.81 -3.62 -33.27
N ALA A 121 25.66 -4.95 -33.21
CA ALA A 121 26.02 -5.85 -34.31
C ALA A 121 25.14 -5.65 -35.55
N ILE A 122 23.83 -5.42 -35.40
CA ILE A 122 22.92 -5.10 -36.51
C ILE A 122 23.32 -3.79 -37.18
N ARG A 123 23.58 -2.72 -36.41
CA ARG A 123 24.08 -1.44 -36.93
C ARG A 123 25.38 -1.61 -37.71
N ARG A 124 26.39 -2.24 -37.11
CA ARG A 124 27.70 -2.43 -37.75
C ARG A 124 27.64 -3.22 -39.06
N ASN A 125 26.73 -4.19 -39.19
CA ASN A 125 26.69 -5.10 -40.33
C ASN A 125 25.58 -4.80 -41.35
N GLY A 126 24.56 -4.01 -41.01
CA GLY A 126 23.33 -3.84 -41.80
C GLY A 126 22.50 -5.11 -41.99
N ARG A 127 22.79 -6.17 -41.22
CA ARG A 127 22.14 -7.49 -41.31
C ARG A 127 22.13 -8.28 -40.00
N PHE A 128 21.25 -9.27 -39.91
CA PHE A 128 21.16 -10.23 -38.81
C PHE A 128 20.58 -11.59 -39.25
N LEU A 129 20.79 -12.61 -38.43
CA LEU A 129 20.08 -13.88 -38.52
C LEU A 129 18.85 -13.84 -37.61
N MET A 130 17.73 -14.41 -38.06
CA MET A 130 16.57 -14.59 -37.20
C MET A 130 15.81 -15.89 -37.42
N THR A 131 15.05 -16.28 -36.40
CA THR A 131 14.04 -17.34 -36.47
C THR A 131 12.81 -16.89 -35.68
N VAL A 132 11.62 -17.35 -36.07
CA VAL A 132 10.37 -17.14 -35.32
C VAL A 132 9.96 -18.45 -34.68
N VAL A 133 9.67 -18.46 -33.38
CA VAL A 133 9.27 -19.64 -32.61
C VAL A 133 7.91 -19.39 -31.95
N GLY A 134 6.98 -20.33 -32.12
CA GLY A 134 5.64 -20.24 -31.54
C GLY A 134 5.51 -20.92 -30.18
N PRO A 135 4.33 -20.89 -29.57
CA PRO A 135 4.15 -21.18 -28.15
C PRO A 135 4.44 -22.65 -27.77
N ARG A 136 4.45 -23.58 -28.72
CA ARG A 136 4.72 -25.02 -28.52
C ARG A 136 6.14 -25.43 -28.97
N GLY A 137 7.01 -24.46 -29.26
CA GLY A 137 8.40 -24.70 -29.69
C GLY A 137 8.57 -24.95 -31.20
N GLU A 138 7.50 -24.86 -31.98
CA GLU A 138 7.56 -24.93 -33.43
C GLU A 138 8.23 -23.68 -34.01
N HIS A 139 9.23 -23.85 -34.89
CA HIS A 139 10.06 -22.75 -35.39
C HIS A 139 10.00 -22.58 -36.92
N GLY A 140 10.09 -21.34 -37.41
CA GLY A 140 9.95 -20.98 -38.82
C GLY A 140 11.13 -21.39 -39.69
N GLY A 141 12.28 -21.67 -39.07
CA GLY A 141 13.56 -21.85 -39.76
C GLY A 141 14.37 -20.56 -39.75
N TRP A 142 15.67 -20.69 -39.96
CA TRP A 142 16.58 -19.55 -39.96
C TRP A 142 16.46 -18.73 -41.25
N HIS A 143 16.46 -17.42 -41.08
CA HIS A 143 16.41 -16.42 -42.14
C HIS A 143 17.57 -15.44 -41.95
N GLU A 144 18.16 -14.96 -43.04
CA GLU A 144 19.08 -13.83 -43.05
C GLU A 144 18.30 -12.57 -43.48
N ALA A 145 18.31 -11.56 -42.62
CA ALA A 145 17.63 -10.29 -42.80
C ALA A 145 18.65 -9.18 -43.07
N VAL A 146 18.45 -8.41 -44.14
CA VAL A 146 19.40 -7.37 -44.59
C VAL A 146 18.66 -6.06 -44.89
N PHE A 147 19.14 -4.93 -44.38
CA PHE A 147 18.62 -3.57 -44.63
C PHE A 147 19.10 -3.00 -45.99
N ASN A 148 19.15 -3.84 -47.04
CA ASN A 148 19.58 -3.41 -48.36
C ASN A 148 18.41 -3.37 -49.36
N ASP A 149 18.26 -2.21 -49.99
CA ASP A 149 17.68 -2.06 -51.30
C ASP A 149 18.67 -1.31 -52.18
N ALA A 150 18.83 -1.75 -53.43
CA ALA A 150 19.69 -1.10 -54.41
C ALA A 150 19.05 0.22 -54.86
N ALA A 151 19.30 1.27 -54.09
CA ALA A 151 18.79 2.60 -54.35
C ALA A 151 19.24 3.09 -55.74
N ALA A 152 18.33 3.71 -56.48
CA ALA A 152 18.68 4.47 -57.67
C ALA A 152 19.66 5.60 -57.27
N PRO A 153 20.58 6.03 -58.16
CA PRO A 153 21.54 7.09 -57.83
C PRO A 153 20.81 8.38 -57.44
N GLY A 154 20.87 8.73 -56.15
CA GLY A 154 20.16 9.86 -55.53
C GLY A 154 19.20 9.49 -54.40
N ALA A 155 18.74 8.24 -54.31
CA ALA A 155 17.86 7.79 -53.23
C ALA A 155 18.66 7.27 -52.02
N SER A 156 18.12 7.46 -50.81
CA SER A 156 18.69 6.86 -49.59
C SER A 156 18.47 5.33 -49.57
N SER A 157 19.22 4.59 -48.75
CA SER A 157 19.05 3.14 -48.59
C SER A 157 18.23 2.80 -47.34
N SER A 158 17.66 1.58 -47.29
CA SER A 158 16.99 1.11 -46.06
C SER A 158 17.92 1.05 -44.84
N PHE A 159 19.23 0.88 -45.05
CA PHE A 159 20.22 0.90 -43.98
C PHE A 159 20.49 2.34 -43.50
N ALA A 160 20.57 3.32 -44.40
CA ALA A 160 20.64 4.72 -44.02
C ALA A 160 19.38 5.17 -43.26
N ALA A 161 18.20 4.69 -43.65
CA ALA A 161 16.96 4.91 -42.91
C ALA A 161 16.94 4.25 -41.51
N PHE A 162 17.67 3.13 -41.34
CA PHE A 162 17.85 2.46 -40.06
C PHE A 162 18.81 3.22 -39.14
N GLU A 163 19.96 3.67 -39.65
CA GLU A 163 20.90 4.48 -38.86
C GLU A 163 20.31 5.83 -38.44
N ARG A 164 19.49 6.48 -39.30
CA ARG A 164 18.71 7.67 -38.95
C ARG A 164 17.75 7.49 -37.76
N LEU A 165 17.50 6.25 -37.30
CA LEU A 165 16.79 6.05 -36.03
C LEU A 165 17.57 6.62 -34.84
N TRP A 166 18.90 6.74 -34.88
CA TRP A 166 19.67 7.36 -33.78
C TRP A 166 19.72 8.88 -33.85
N GLU A 167 19.53 9.48 -35.03
CA GLU A 167 19.61 10.93 -35.26
C GLU A 167 18.27 11.67 -35.05
N PHE A 168 17.16 10.93 -34.98
CA PHE A 168 15.82 11.51 -34.98
C PHE A 168 15.40 11.92 -33.55
N THR A 169 14.71 13.06 -33.39
CA THR A 169 14.34 13.60 -32.06
C THR A 169 13.02 13.04 -31.49
N ARG A 170 12.25 12.25 -32.25
CA ARG A 170 10.94 11.73 -31.80
C ARG A 170 10.81 10.22 -32.00
N ALA A 171 10.23 9.53 -31.03
CA ALA A 171 9.97 8.10 -31.12
C ALA A 171 9.15 7.71 -32.37
N GLY A 172 9.51 6.59 -33.01
CA GLY A 172 8.79 6.03 -34.14
C GLY A 172 9.65 5.73 -35.36
N ILE A 173 9.10 6.02 -36.54
CA ILE A 173 9.75 5.86 -37.85
C ILE A 173 9.98 7.27 -38.41
N PRO A 174 11.20 7.61 -38.85
CA PRO A 174 11.51 8.89 -39.47
C PRO A 174 10.53 9.22 -40.60
N TYR A 175 10.04 10.45 -40.62
CA TYR A 175 9.17 11.02 -41.66
C TYR A 175 7.82 10.32 -41.91
N SER A 176 7.36 9.44 -41.01
CA SER A 176 6.00 8.88 -41.06
C SER A 176 4.90 9.93 -40.80
N CYS A 177 3.70 9.76 -41.38
CA CYS A 177 2.67 10.80 -41.39
C CYS A 177 2.18 11.22 -39.99
N ILE A 178 2.33 12.51 -39.70
CA ILE A 178 2.25 13.20 -38.40
C ILE A 178 0.84 13.21 -37.73
N ARG A 179 -0.14 12.42 -38.20
CA ARG A 179 -1.53 12.45 -37.70
C ARG A 179 -2.09 11.13 -37.15
N GLU A 180 -1.31 10.05 -37.12
CA GLU A 180 -1.79 8.72 -36.68
C GLU A 180 -0.92 8.09 -35.57
N ARG A 181 -0.38 8.90 -34.66
CA ARG A 181 0.34 8.38 -33.49
C ARG A 181 0.10 9.20 -32.23
N TYR A 182 -0.25 8.47 -31.17
CA TYR A 182 -0.47 8.97 -29.82
C TYR A 182 0.86 9.50 -29.23
N VAL A 183 0.82 10.70 -28.65
CA VAL A 183 1.91 11.33 -27.90
C VAL A 183 1.39 11.47 -26.47
N PRO A 184 1.75 10.57 -25.53
CA PRO A 184 1.13 10.53 -24.20
C PRO A 184 1.49 11.75 -23.33
N PHE A 185 2.69 12.31 -23.54
CA PHE A 185 3.22 13.45 -22.81
C PHE A 185 3.88 14.40 -23.81
N PRO A 186 3.52 15.69 -23.85
CA PRO A 186 4.32 16.70 -24.53
C PRO A 186 5.55 16.98 -23.67
N GLU A 187 6.68 16.39 -24.02
CA GLU A 187 7.98 16.86 -23.52
C GLU A 187 8.20 18.29 -24.04
N GLU A 188 8.73 19.15 -23.16
CA GLU A 188 9.06 20.54 -23.45
C GLU A 188 10.07 20.62 -24.62
N PRO A 189 10.16 21.75 -25.34
CA PRO A 189 11.13 21.87 -26.43
C PRO A 189 12.55 21.64 -25.91
N LEU A 190 13.26 20.71 -26.56
CA LEU A 190 14.67 20.43 -26.35
C LEU A 190 15.45 21.76 -26.38
N ASP A 191 16.09 22.10 -25.26
CA ASP A 191 17.03 23.22 -25.18
C ASP A 191 18.40 22.72 -25.68
N GLU A 192 19.11 23.49 -26.48
CA GLU A 192 20.36 23.06 -27.13
C GLU A 192 21.57 23.07 -26.15
N THR A 193 21.29 23.03 -24.84
CA THR A 193 22.24 23.03 -23.72
C THR A 193 22.46 21.63 -23.08
N GLU A 194 21.94 20.57 -23.71
CA GLU A 194 21.96 19.17 -23.23
C GLU A 194 23.35 18.59 -22.86
N ASP A 195 24.46 19.19 -23.31
CA ASP A 195 25.83 18.72 -23.02
C ASP A 195 26.21 18.76 -21.52
N GLU A 196 25.36 19.36 -20.67
CA GLU A 196 25.67 19.61 -19.25
C GLU A 196 24.74 18.94 -18.24
N GLU A 197 23.67 18.25 -18.66
CA GLU A 197 22.80 17.49 -17.74
C GLU A 197 23.50 16.26 -17.13
N ILE A 198 23.11 15.86 -15.91
CA ILE A 198 23.54 14.58 -15.32
C ILE A 198 22.88 13.43 -16.09
N PRO A 199 23.65 12.56 -16.77
CA PRO A 199 23.09 11.54 -17.62
C PRO A 199 22.35 10.48 -16.80
N LEU A 200 21.05 10.36 -17.00
CA LEU A 200 20.28 9.21 -16.53
C LEU A 200 20.80 7.96 -17.27
N TRP A 201 21.13 6.91 -16.53
CA TRP A 201 21.65 5.67 -17.12
C TRP A 201 20.51 4.73 -17.56
N ALA A 202 20.79 3.96 -18.61
CA ALA A 202 19.96 2.87 -19.07
C ALA A 202 19.78 1.80 -17.96
N ASP A 203 18.54 1.56 -17.52
CA ASP A 203 18.18 0.32 -16.82
C ASP A 203 17.39 -0.56 -17.78
N ALA A 204 18.07 -1.57 -18.31
CA ALA A 204 17.53 -2.42 -19.35
C ALA A 204 16.31 -3.27 -18.91
N THR A 205 15.82 -3.18 -17.67
CA THR A 205 14.63 -3.91 -17.20
C THR A 205 13.48 -2.95 -16.92
N ALA A 206 13.70 -1.96 -16.05
CA ALA A 206 12.69 -0.96 -15.71
C ALA A 206 12.28 -0.13 -16.92
N ASP A 207 13.22 0.31 -17.75
CA ASP A 207 12.93 1.19 -18.89
C ASP A 207 12.05 0.50 -19.94
N PHE A 208 12.25 -0.80 -20.16
CA PHE A 208 11.42 -1.59 -21.07
C PHE A 208 10.02 -1.86 -20.52
N TRP A 209 9.91 -2.15 -19.24
CA TRP A 209 8.61 -2.34 -18.61
C TRP A 209 7.80 -1.04 -18.66
N ARG A 210 8.44 0.10 -18.40
CA ARG A 210 7.92 1.45 -18.69
C ARG A 210 7.55 1.63 -20.17
N THR A 211 8.36 1.12 -21.10
CA THR A 211 8.07 1.17 -22.55
C THR A 211 6.76 0.47 -22.92
N LEU A 212 6.31 -0.50 -22.11
CA LEU A 212 5.00 -1.14 -22.29
C LEU A 212 3.86 -0.37 -21.60
N ASN A 213 4.13 0.58 -20.68
CA ASN A 213 3.12 1.29 -19.88
C ASN A 213 2.37 2.43 -20.62
N TYR A 214 2.27 2.35 -21.94
CA TYR A 214 1.53 3.33 -22.74
C TYR A 214 0.33 2.69 -23.44
N GLU A 215 -0.68 3.50 -23.76
CA GLU A 215 -1.87 3.14 -24.55
C GLU A 215 -1.57 2.91 -26.05
N GLY A 216 -0.44 2.27 -26.36
CA GLY A 216 -0.02 1.98 -27.72
C GLY A 216 -0.75 0.78 -28.34
N PRO A 217 -0.50 0.49 -29.64
CA PRO A 217 -1.13 -0.63 -30.37
C PRO A 217 -0.81 -2.05 -29.85
N TRP A 218 -0.03 -2.17 -28.76
CA TRP A 218 0.24 -3.41 -28.02
C TRP A 218 -0.54 -3.52 -26.70
N ALA A 219 -1.20 -2.44 -26.22
CA ALA A 219 -1.97 -2.46 -24.99
C ALA A 219 -3.06 -3.58 -24.93
N PRO A 220 -3.69 -3.98 -26.06
CA PRO A 220 -4.56 -5.17 -26.10
C PRO A 220 -3.85 -6.50 -25.91
N ASP A 221 -2.53 -6.58 -26.16
CA ASP A 221 -1.73 -7.80 -25.98
C ASP A 221 -1.33 -8.01 -24.52
N LEU A 222 -1.22 -6.95 -23.70
CA LEU A 222 -0.70 -7.02 -22.33
C LEU A 222 -1.62 -7.80 -21.37
N THR A 223 -1.07 -8.83 -20.71
CA THR A 223 -1.75 -9.54 -19.61
C THR A 223 -1.84 -8.66 -18.35
N PRO A 224 -2.68 -9.00 -17.35
CA PRO A 224 -2.70 -8.29 -16.06
C PRO A 224 -1.32 -8.23 -15.38
N LEU A 225 -0.54 -9.32 -15.48
CA LEU A 225 0.84 -9.36 -15.01
C LEU A 225 1.73 -8.38 -15.78
N ASP A 226 1.64 -8.34 -17.11
CA ASP A 226 2.43 -7.38 -17.90
C ASP A 226 2.09 -5.93 -17.53
N LYS A 227 0.83 -5.61 -17.24
CA LYS A 227 0.40 -4.28 -16.80
C LYS A 227 0.96 -3.94 -15.40
N ALA A 228 0.88 -4.87 -14.45
CA ALA A 228 1.45 -4.69 -13.11
C ALA A 228 2.97 -4.47 -13.14
N MET A 229 3.68 -5.17 -14.03
CA MET A 229 5.12 -5.00 -14.23
C MET A 229 5.45 -3.71 -14.99
N ALA A 230 4.59 -3.27 -15.93
CA ALA A 230 4.73 -2.00 -16.63
C ALA A 230 4.58 -0.78 -15.69
N GLU A 231 3.61 -0.82 -14.78
CA GLU A 231 3.45 0.16 -13.69
C GLU A 231 4.70 0.23 -12.80
N TRP A 232 5.22 -0.94 -12.35
CA TRP A 232 6.49 -0.99 -11.61
C TRP A 232 7.64 -0.37 -12.41
N GLY A 233 7.77 -0.70 -13.70
CA GLY A 233 8.83 -0.18 -14.56
C GLY A 233 8.76 1.34 -14.71
N TYR A 234 7.55 1.89 -14.88
CA TYR A 234 7.32 3.33 -14.90
C TYR A 234 7.74 4.00 -13.58
N HIS A 235 7.33 3.46 -12.44
CA HIS A 235 7.72 4.00 -11.14
C HIS A 235 9.23 3.87 -10.86
N ALA A 236 9.86 2.75 -11.23
CA ALA A 236 11.30 2.54 -11.08
C ALA A 236 12.13 3.49 -11.98
N TRP A 237 11.64 3.85 -13.16
CA TRP A 237 12.22 4.92 -13.97
C TRP A 237 11.97 6.30 -13.37
N HIS A 238 10.73 6.60 -12.97
CA HIS A 238 10.35 7.90 -12.43
C HIS A 238 11.16 8.27 -11.17
N ARG A 239 11.39 7.32 -10.25
CA ARG A 239 12.22 7.54 -9.06
C ARG A 239 13.68 7.83 -9.40
N ARG A 240 14.30 7.08 -10.32
CA ARG A 240 15.67 7.35 -10.79
C ARG A 240 15.80 8.70 -11.48
N HIS A 241 14.83 9.07 -12.32
CA HIS A 241 14.81 10.35 -13.02
C HIS A 241 14.62 11.53 -12.06
N ARG A 242 13.73 11.41 -11.06
CA ARG A 242 13.62 12.41 -9.97
C ARG A 242 14.92 12.54 -9.18
N ALA A 243 15.58 11.44 -8.83
CA ALA A 243 16.88 11.47 -8.16
C ALA A 243 17.92 12.24 -9.00
N ALA A 244 18.03 11.93 -10.30
CA ALA A 244 18.93 12.63 -11.20
C ALA A 244 18.66 14.14 -11.26
N GLY A 245 17.39 14.57 -11.34
CA GLY A 245 17.01 15.98 -11.34
C GLY A 245 17.40 16.73 -10.05
N PHE A 246 17.25 16.14 -8.87
CA PHE A 246 17.68 16.79 -7.63
C PHE A 246 19.21 16.81 -7.46
N ILE A 247 19.93 15.81 -7.98
CA ILE A 247 21.40 15.83 -8.05
C ILE A 247 21.86 16.92 -9.04
N GLN A 248 21.14 17.12 -10.16
CA GLN A 248 21.41 18.19 -11.12
C GLN A 248 21.26 19.58 -10.45
N ILE A 249 20.18 19.81 -9.69
CA ILE A 249 20.00 21.06 -8.92
C ILE A 249 21.20 21.34 -8.00
N LEU A 250 21.70 20.32 -7.29
CA LEU A 250 22.87 20.47 -6.40
C LEU A 250 24.15 20.83 -7.18
N ARG A 251 24.35 20.21 -8.35
CA ARG A 251 25.48 20.50 -9.24
C ARG A 251 25.37 21.89 -9.87
N ASP A 252 24.17 22.34 -10.19
CA ASP A 252 23.92 23.67 -10.77
C ASP A 252 24.13 24.80 -9.78
N ARG A 253 23.80 24.63 -8.50
CA ARG A 253 24.18 25.62 -7.46
C ARG A 253 25.69 25.83 -7.37
N VAL A 254 26.46 24.75 -7.42
CA VAL A 254 27.93 24.83 -7.44
C VAL A 254 28.45 25.54 -8.70
N ARG A 255 27.84 25.26 -9.85
CA ARG A 255 28.27 25.73 -11.17
C ARG A 255 27.85 27.18 -11.49
N LEU A 256 26.61 27.52 -11.21
CA LEU A 256 25.94 28.75 -11.63
C LEU A 256 25.91 29.79 -10.51
N ASP A 257 25.58 29.37 -9.29
CA ASP A 257 25.50 30.26 -8.12
C ASP A 257 26.85 30.40 -7.39
N GLY A 258 27.82 29.52 -7.70
CA GLY A 258 29.17 29.54 -7.14
C GLY A 258 29.26 28.98 -5.72
N GLU A 259 28.28 28.18 -5.29
CA GLU A 259 28.30 27.49 -4.00
C GLU A 259 29.42 26.43 -3.92
N SER A 260 29.86 26.07 -2.72
CA SER A 260 30.72 24.90 -2.52
C SER A 260 29.91 23.61 -2.55
N THR A 261 30.51 22.49 -2.99
CA THR A 261 29.87 21.17 -2.82
C THR A 261 29.63 20.88 -1.34
N LEU A 262 28.54 20.19 -1.02
CA LEU A 262 28.21 19.85 0.37
C LEU A 262 29.23 18.86 0.93
N PHE A 263 29.69 17.91 0.12
CA PHE A 263 30.71 16.94 0.50
C PHE A 263 31.99 17.08 -0.34
N ASN A 264 33.13 16.72 0.24
CA ASN A 264 34.39 16.56 -0.47
C ASN A 264 34.58 15.12 -0.97
N SER A 265 35.61 14.88 -1.79
CA SER A 265 35.96 13.55 -2.31
C SER A 265 36.34 12.51 -1.24
N SER A 266 36.50 12.92 0.02
CA SER A 266 36.76 12.06 1.19
C SER A 266 35.51 11.80 2.03
N SER A 267 34.31 12.07 1.49
CA SER A 267 33.00 11.91 2.18
C SER A 267 32.76 12.79 3.41
N GLN A 268 33.55 13.84 3.61
CA GLN A 268 33.35 14.79 4.71
C GLN A 268 32.51 15.97 4.24
N LEU A 269 31.67 16.50 5.14
CA LEU A 269 31.00 17.80 4.95
C LEU A 269 32.07 18.89 4.76
N VAL A 270 31.86 19.79 3.80
CA VAL A 270 32.84 20.86 3.49
C VAL A 270 32.82 21.97 4.53
N GLU A 271 31.64 22.31 5.05
CA GLU A 271 31.52 23.25 6.17
C GLU A 271 32.03 22.63 7.47
N ALA A 272 32.70 23.44 8.30
CA ALA A 272 33.26 22.99 9.58
C ALA A 272 32.30 23.26 10.74
N GLY A 273 32.15 22.30 11.66
CA GLY A 273 31.34 22.42 12.86
C GLY A 273 30.94 21.07 13.45
N GLU A 274 30.08 21.08 14.47
CA GLU A 274 29.60 19.86 15.15
C GLU A 274 28.89 18.89 14.18
N LEU A 275 28.17 19.42 13.18
CA LEU A 275 27.53 18.62 12.14
C LEU A 275 28.56 17.90 11.26
N ALA A 276 29.69 18.54 10.95
CA ALA A 276 30.79 17.93 10.19
C ALA A 276 31.45 16.80 10.98
N ASP A 277 31.64 16.96 12.30
CA ASP A 277 32.14 15.91 13.18
C ASP A 277 31.17 14.71 13.25
N ARG A 278 29.85 14.98 13.31
CA ARG A 278 28.81 13.94 13.26
C ARG A 278 28.81 13.18 11.94
N VAL A 279 28.90 13.89 10.81
CA VAL A 279 29.07 13.30 9.47
C VAL A 279 30.34 12.45 9.42
N HIS A 280 31.47 12.99 9.85
CA HIS A 280 32.76 12.29 9.84
C HIS A 280 32.71 10.99 10.66
N GLN A 281 32.15 11.02 11.87
CA GLN A 281 31.95 9.83 12.69
C GLN A 281 31.05 8.78 12.02
N LEU A 282 29.98 9.21 11.33
CA LEU A 282 29.08 8.32 10.60
C LEU A 282 29.81 7.65 9.42
N VAL A 283 30.38 8.43 8.51
CA VAL A 283 30.99 7.89 7.27
C VAL A 283 32.27 7.10 7.53
N SER A 284 33.07 7.48 8.54
CA SER A 284 34.26 6.69 8.92
C SER A 284 33.91 5.32 9.50
N ARG A 285 32.70 5.16 10.06
CA ARG A 285 32.20 3.87 10.58
C ARG A 285 31.38 3.11 9.54
N TYR A 286 30.72 3.81 8.61
CA TYR A 286 29.87 3.25 7.57
C TYR A 286 30.22 3.89 6.20
N PRO A 287 31.34 3.48 5.55
CA PRO A 287 31.84 4.13 4.34
C PRO A 287 30.84 4.17 3.19
N LEU A 288 29.98 3.15 3.06
CA LEU A 288 28.92 3.09 2.04
C LEU A 288 27.91 4.25 2.12
N LEU A 289 27.71 4.88 3.29
CA LEU A 289 26.92 6.10 3.40
C LEU A 289 27.71 7.33 2.92
N GLY A 290 29.03 7.33 3.11
CA GLY A 290 29.92 8.36 2.57
C GLY A 290 29.95 8.33 1.04
N ASP A 291 30.22 7.16 0.46
CA ASP A 291 30.21 6.93 -0.99
C ASP A 291 28.90 7.42 -1.63
N TRP A 292 27.76 7.15 -0.97
CA TRP A 292 26.44 7.59 -1.43
C TRP A 292 26.27 9.12 -1.33
N LEU A 293 26.64 9.74 -0.21
CA LEU A 293 26.56 11.20 -0.04
C LEU A 293 27.47 11.96 -1.04
N VAL A 294 28.67 11.45 -1.32
CA VAL A 294 29.56 12.01 -2.34
C VAL A 294 28.98 11.87 -3.74
N ALA A 295 28.38 10.73 -4.06
CA ALA A 295 27.73 10.55 -5.35
C ALA A 295 26.48 11.41 -5.54
N LEU A 296 25.83 11.86 -4.45
CA LEU A 296 24.70 12.79 -4.47
C LEU A 296 25.09 14.27 -4.52
N ALA A 297 26.13 14.69 -3.78
CA ALA A 297 26.44 16.11 -3.57
C ALA A 297 27.95 16.41 -3.37
N GLY A 298 28.81 15.56 -3.92
CA GLY A 298 30.26 15.79 -4.05
C GLY A 298 30.64 16.49 -5.36
N PRO A 299 31.96 16.66 -5.63
CA PRO A 299 32.46 17.34 -6.83
C PRO A 299 32.10 16.63 -8.14
N ASP A 300 32.08 15.30 -8.12
CA ASP A 300 31.78 14.45 -9.27
C ASP A 300 30.38 13.79 -9.15
N ALA A 301 29.41 14.53 -8.59
CA ALA A 301 28.05 14.04 -8.33
C ALA A 301 27.39 13.42 -9.58
N ASN A 302 26.86 12.20 -9.44
CA ASN A 302 26.42 11.38 -10.56
C ASN A 302 25.29 10.43 -10.16
N ALA A 303 24.15 10.50 -10.86
CA ALA A 303 22.95 9.74 -10.52
C ALA A 303 23.13 8.20 -10.58
N LYS A 304 23.94 7.70 -11.52
CA LYS A 304 24.21 6.26 -11.68
C LYS A 304 25.09 5.72 -10.56
N GLU A 305 26.14 6.47 -10.20
CA GLU A 305 27.00 6.10 -9.09
C GLU A 305 26.25 6.25 -7.75
N ALA A 306 25.36 7.25 -7.62
CA ALA A 306 24.48 7.40 -6.46
C ALA A 306 23.52 6.22 -6.30
N HIS A 307 22.87 5.74 -7.37
CA HIS A 307 22.04 4.52 -7.32
C HIS A 307 22.88 3.26 -7.01
N SER A 308 24.10 3.18 -7.51
CA SER A 308 25.01 2.06 -7.25
C SER A 308 25.46 2.03 -5.78
N ALA A 309 25.80 3.18 -5.21
CA ALA A 309 26.14 3.36 -3.80
C ALA A 309 24.91 3.13 -2.90
N ALA A 310 23.73 3.65 -3.26
CA ALA A 310 22.47 3.37 -2.58
C ALA A 310 22.18 1.86 -2.50
N PHE A 311 22.29 1.15 -3.64
CA PHE A 311 22.09 -0.30 -3.66
C PHE A 311 23.13 -1.06 -2.81
N ALA A 312 24.39 -0.60 -2.81
CA ALA A 312 25.42 -1.18 -1.95
C ALA A 312 25.12 -0.96 -0.46
N ALA A 313 24.73 0.26 -0.07
CA ALA A 313 24.31 0.59 1.29
C ALA A 313 23.08 -0.23 1.74
N LEU A 314 22.09 -0.39 0.87
CA LEU A 314 20.91 -1.25 1.08
C LEU A 314 21.24 -2.75 1.17
N SER A 315 22.43 -3.17 0.71
CA SER A 315 22.89 -4.56 0.77
C SER A 315 23.65 -4.89 2.06
N ASP A 316 24.00 -3.92 2.90
CA ASP A 316 24.66 -4.13 4.21
C ASP A 316 23.72 -3.80 5.38
N SER A 317 23.35 -4.82 6.16
CA SER A 317 22.29 -4.68 7.17
C SER A 317 22.64 -3.69 8.30
N ARG A 318 23.93 -3.45 8.58
CA ARG A 318 24.36 -2.49 9.61
C ARG A 318 24.37 -1.06 9.08
N THR A 319 24.71 -0.88 7.81
CA THR A 319 24.59 0.38 7.08
C THR A 319 23.14 0.83 7.00
N VAL A 320 22.20 -0.07 6.66
CA VAL A 320 20.76 0.23 6.68
C VAL A 320 20.28 0.63 8.08
N PHE A 321 20.75 -0.04 9.14
CA PHE A 321 20.44 0.39 10.50
C PHE A 321 20.96 1.80 10.80
N ALA A 322 22.23 2.09 10.50
CA ALA A 322 22.84 3.40 10.75
C ALA A 322 22.20 4.52 9.92
N MET A 323 21.74 4.21 8.71
CA MET A 323 20.96 5.11 7.87
C MET A 323 19.66 5.55 8.56
N LEU A 324 18.85 4.62 9.07
CA LEU A 324 17.60 4.97 9.78
C LEU A 324 17.87 5.63 11.16
N ASP A 325 18.92 5.23 11.87
CA ASP A 325 19.22 5.65 13.24
C ASP A 325 20.00 6.99 13.33
N LYS A 326 20.73 7.38 12.28
CA LYS A 326 21.62 8.56 12.29
C LYS A 326 21.54 9.44 11.05
N LEU A 327 21.45 8.86 9.85
CA LEU A 327 21.55 9.67 8.62
C LEU A 327 20.36 10.63 8.48
N PHE A 328 19.13 10.23 8.83
CA PHE A 328 17.97 11.14 8.75
C PHE A 328 18.13 12.42 9.57
N GLY A 329 18.58 12.31 10.82
CA GLY A 329 18.81 13.48 11.66
C GLY A 329 19.91 14.39 11.08
N ILE A 330 20.97 13.79 10.52
CA ILE A 330 22.03 14.53 9.84
C ILE A 330 21.52 15.24 8.58
N LEU A 331 20.70 14.58 7.75
CA LEU A 331 20.15 15.19 6.53
C LEU A 331 19.21 16.37 6.85
N ALA A 332 18.38 16.24 7.90
CA ALA A 332 17.54 17.33 8.38
C ALA A 332 18.38 18.52 8.89
N ASP A 333 19.48 18.26 9.58
CA ASP A 333 20.36 19.30 10.12
C ASP A 333 21.25 20.00 9.07
N ILE A 334 21.36 19.46 7.84
CA ILE A 334 22.12 20.07 6.72
C ILE A 334 21.31 21.19 6.02
N ASP A 335 20.01 21.33 6.32
CA ASP A 335 19.10 22.37 5.77
C ASP A 335 19.15 22.51 4.24
N SER A 336 19.25 21.36 3.55
CA SER A 336 19.21 21.28 2.09
C SER A 336 18.07 20.38 1.63
N GLU A 337 16.97 21.01 1.21
CA GLU A 337 15.82 20.32 0.60
C GLU A 337 16.25 19.52 -0.63
N ALA A 338 17.11 20.08 -1.48
CA ALA A 338 17.61 19.41 -2.68
C ALA A 338 18.42 18.14 -2.34
N LEU A 339 19.26 18.17 -1.29
CA LEU A 339 19.95 16.96 -0.82
C LEU A 339 18.97 15.93 -0.25
N SER A 340 18.01 16.38 0.55
CA SER A 340 17.00 15.50 1.18
C SER A 340 16.16 14.78 0.13
N MET A 341 15.72 15.51 -0.91
CA MET A 341 15.00 14.96 -2.05
C MET A 341 15.88 14.06 -2.92
N ALA A 342 17.12 14.47 -3.25
CA ALA A 342 18.07 13.64 -4.00
C ALA A 342 18.31 12.29 -3.30
N TRP A 343 18.52 12.33 -1.98
CA TRP A 343 18.66 11.14 -1.16
C TRP A 343 17.39 10.28 -1.14
N GLN A 344 16.20 10.88 -0.93
CA GLN A 344 14.94 10.13 -0.86
C GLN A 344 14.62 9.43 -2.19
N PHE A 345 14.69 10.15 -3.30
CA PHE A 345 14.42 9.56 -4.62
C PHE A 345 15.49 8.54 -5.03
N SER A 346 16.74 8.70 -4.58
CA SER A 346 17.81 7.70 -4.74
C SER A 346 17.54 6.43 -3.93
N PHE A 347 17.10 6.57 -2.67
CA PHE A 347 16.71 5.46 -1.80
C PHE A 347 15.52 4.68 -2.38
N GLU A 348 14.45 5.38 -2.76
CA GLU A 348 13.26 4.76 -3.36
C GLU A 348 13.57 4.13 -4.72
N GLY A 349 14.41 4.76 -5.54
CA GLY A 349 14.90 4.18 -6.80
C GLY A 349 15.69 2.88 -6.60
N ALA A 350 16.57 2.86 -5.60
CA ALA A 350 17.36 1.67 -5.26
C ALA A 350 16.51 0.55 -4.65
N LEU A 351 15.47 0.86 -3.87
CA LEU A 351 14.49 -0.12 -3.39
C LEU A 351 13.68 -0.79 -4.50
N LEU A 352 13.39 -0.04 -5.58
CA LEU A 352 12.65 -0.55 -6.73
C LEU A 352 13.49 -1.43 -7.66
N ASP A 353 14.81 -1.47 -7.49
CA ASP A 353 15.76 -2.22 -8.32
C ASP A 353 15.31 -3.66 -8.60
N PRO A 354 15.37 -4.14 -9.87
CA PRO A 354 14.87 -5.47 -10.26
C PRO A 354 15.53 -6.62 -9.48
N ARG A 355 16.73 -6.42 -8.92
CA ARG A 355 17.38 -7.42 -8.06
C ARG A 355 16.62 -7.66 -6.75
N ILE A 356 15.98 -6.63 -6.19
CA ILE A 356 15.18 -6.67 -4.96
C ILE A 356 13.72 -7.03 -5.27
N THR A 357 13.09 -6.29 -6.19
CA THR A 357 11.65 -6.40 -6.51
C THR A 357 11.30 -7.59 -7.38
N LYS A 358 12.28 -8.20 -8.05
CA LYS A 358 12.07 -9.22 -9.09
C LYS A 358 11.08 -8.72 -10.14
N GLU A 359 11.44 -7.60 -10.77
CA GLU A 359 10.67 -6.96 -11.85
C GLU A 359 9.24 -6.60 -11.40
N GLY A 360 9.10 -6.00 -10.21
CA GLY A 360 7.80 -5.62 -9.66
C GLY A 360 6.91 -6.78 -9.18
N THR A 361 7.35 -8.03 -9.23
CA THR A 361 6.55 -9.15 -8.67
C THR A 361 6.61 -9.24 -7.14
N ARG A 362 7.49 -8.45 -6.52
CA ARG A 362 7.69 -8.39 -5.06
C ARG A 362 7.90 -6.94 -4.61
N ARG A 363 7.26 -6.53 -3.52
CA ARG A 363 7.54 -5.25 -2.86
C ARG A 363 8.71 -5.40 -1.88
N PRO A 364 9.58 -4.38 -1.73
CA PRO A 364 10.61 -4.35 -0.70
C PRO A 364 10.00 -4.17 0.69
N TRP A 365 10.78 -4.47 1.73
CA TRP A 365 10.52 -4.13 3.13
C TRP A 365 11.81 -4.23 3.95
N LEU A 366 11.85 -3.54 5.10
CA LEU A 366 13.01 -3.45 5.97
C LEU A 366 12.81 -4.35 7.20
N ALA A 367 13.49 -5.48 7.26
CA ALA A 367 13.32 -6.46 8.34
C ALA A 367 14.29 -6.18 9.49
N ASN A 368 13.76 -5.79 10.64
CA ASN A 368 14.56 -5.57 11.84
C ASN A 368 15.05 -6.93 12.39
N THR A 369 16.32 -7.26 12.15
CA THR A 369 16.91 -8.53 12.63
C THR A 369 17.14 -8.52 14.13
N LYS A 370 17.03 -7.34 14.77
CA LYS A 370 17.60 -7.00 16.08
C LYS A 370 19.13 -6.96 15.99
N GLU A 371 19.79 -6.55 17.08
CA GLU A 371 21.25 -6.39 17.15
C GLU A 371 21.85 -5.27 16.27
N TYR A 372 21.15 -4.12 16.14
CA TYR A 372 21.60 -2.96 15.36
C TYR A 372 21.85 -3.28 13.88
N ALA A 373 20.96 -4.10 13.30
CA ALA A 373 20.97 -4.48 11.89
C ALA A 373 19.53 -4.59 11.35
N ILE A 374 19.37 -4.27 10.06
CA ILE A 374 18.11 -4.25 9.32
C ILE A 374 18.37 -4.81 7.92
N ASP A 375 17.75 -5.94 7.57
CA ASP A 375 17.89 -6.52 6.24
C ASP A 375 16.87 -5.91 5.26
N VAL A 376 17.29 -5.53 4.05
CA VAL A 376 16.35 -5.32 2.95
C VAL A 376 15.85 -6.68 2.46
N LYS A 377 14.53 -6.90 2.54
CA LYS A 377 13.85 -8.11 2.06
C LYS A 377 12.78 -7.72 1.06
N SER A 378 12.20 -8.71 0.39
CA SER A 378 11.02 -8.50 -0.45
C SER A 378 10.00 -9.62 -0.29
N MET A 379 8.72 -9.30 -0.45
CA MET A 379 7.60 -10.24 -0.37
C MET A 379 6.76 -10.17 -1.64
N LEU A 380 6.10 -11.26 -2.02
CA LEU A 380 5.20 -11.28 -3.18
C LEU A 380 4.10 -10.21 -3.04
N ILE A 381 3.73 -9.60 -4.17
CA ILE A 381 2.51 -8.80 -4.29
C ILE A 381 1.45 -9.58 -5.06
N ASP A 382 0.18 -9.24 -4.84
CA ASP A 382 -0.92 -9.75 -5.64
C ASP A 382 -0.99 -9.00 -6.98
N VAL A 383 -0.24 -9.49 -7.96
CA VAL A 383 -0.24 -9.00 -9.35
C VAL A 383 -1.59 -9.17 -10.07
N THR A 384 -2.60 -9.75 -9.42
CA THR A 384 -3.97 -9.88 -9.95
C THR A 384 -4.96 -8.89 -9.34
N ALA A 385 -4.52 -8.08 -8.38
CA ALA A 385 -5.28 -6.98 -7.81
C ALA A 385 -5.62 -5.89 -8.85
N PRO A 386 -6.57 -4.99 -8.56
CA PRO A 386 -6.87 -3.86 -9.44
C PRO A 386 -5.61 -3.04 -9.75
N LEU A 387 -5.39 -2.71 -11.04
CA LEU A 387 -4.17 -2.03 -11.47
C LEU A 387 -3.95 -0.70 -10.75
N ALA A 388 -5.04 0.00 -10.39
CA ALA A 388 -4.98 1.22 -9.60
C ALA A 388 -4.32 1.00 -8.23
N ASP A 389 -4.62 -0.08 -7.52
CA ASP A 389 -4.04 -0.38 -6.20
C ASP A 389 -2.55 -0.77 -6.32
N ILE A 390 -2.18 -1.48 -7.40
CA ILE A 390 -0.77 -1.76 -7.75
C ILE A 390 -0.01 -0.46 -8.06
N THR A 391 -0.63 0.47 -8.80
CA THR A 391 -0.08 1.80 -9.06
C THR A 391 0.14 2.58 -7.76
N ARG A 392 -0.83 2.55 -6.82
CA ARG A 392 -0.68 3.20 -5.50
C ARG A 392 0.44 2.59 -4.65
N LEU A 393 0.61 1.26 -4.69
CA LEU A 393 1.73 0.60 -4.02
C LEU A 393 3.08 1.17 -4.46
N TRP A 394 3.30 1.37 -5.76
CA TRP A 394 4.56 1.92 -6.27
C TRP A 394 4.66 3.45 -6.15
N ARG A 395 3.54 4.15 -6.00
CA ARG A 395 3.49 5.61 -5.85
C ARG A 395 3.78 6.09 -4.43
N SER A 396 3.24 5.43 -3.41
CA SER A 396 3.35 5.82 -1.99
C SER A 396 3.59 4.66 -1.02
N GLY A 397 3.27 3.42 -1.38
CA GLY A 397 3.51 2.23 -0.53
C GLY A 397 4.97 1.77 -0.43
N ILE A 398 5.94 2.65 -0.74
CA ILE A 398 7.39 2.43 -0.64
C ILE A 398 8.08 3.47 0.26
N GLU A 399 7.32 4.34 0.93
CA GLU A 399 7.86 5.27 1.92
C GLU A 399 8.35 4.53 3.18
N ILE A 400 9.40 5.05 3.83
CA ILE A 400 10.11 4.38 4.95
C ILE A 400 9.17 3.89 6.04
N ILE A 401 8.15 4.69 6.37
CA ILE A 401 7.16 4.36 7.41
C ILE A 401 6.40 3.07 7.10
N ASP A 402 6.15 2.75 5.83
CA ASP A 402 5.43 1.55 5.40
C ASP A 402 6.34 0.33 5.19
N LEU A 403 7.66 0.50 5.23
CA LEU A 403 8.63 -0.57 4.99
C LEU A 403 9.10 -1.29 6.26
N VAL A 404 9.16 -0.60 7.41
CA VAL A 404 9.79 -1.13 8.64
C VAL A 404 8.97 -2.28 9.23
N ASP A 405 9.54 -3.49 9.19
CA ASP A 405 8.93 -4.76 9.55
C ASP A 405 7.69 -5.16 8.73
N ALA A 406 7.52 -4.60 7.52
CA ALA A 406 6.29 -4.78 6.73
C ALA A 406 5.90 -6.24 6.45
N GLY A 407 6.88 -7.14 6.29
CA GLY A 407 6.66 -8.56 6.09
C GLY A 407 6.16 -9.34 7.32
N LEU A 408 6.01 -8.68 8.48
CA LEU A 408 5.39 -9.26 9.67
C LEU A 408 3.86 -9.09 9.67
N TYR A 409 3.35 -8.00 9.09
CA TYR A 409 1.96 -7.58 9.27
C TYR A 409 1.18 -7.35 7.95
N LEU A 410 1.84 -7.08 6.82
CA LEU A 410 1.21 -7.02 5.50
C LEU A 410 1.24 -8.39 4.78
N ASN A 411 0.19 -8.66 4.01
CA ASN A 411 0.07 -9.80 3.09
C ASN A 411 0.11 -9.33 1.61
N PRO A 412 0.29 -10.22 0.61
CA PRO A 412 0.42 -9.84 -0.80
C PRO A 412 -0.71 -8.97 -1.37
N SER A 413 -1.93 -9.08 -0.82
CA SER A 413 -3.10 -8.34 -1.26
C SER A 413 -3.44 -7.12 -0.35
N ASP A 414 -2.59 -6.77 0.62
CA ASP A 414 -2.75 -5.51 1.37
C ASP A 414 -2.08 -4.37 0.56
N PHE A 415 -2.87 -3.39 0.13
CA PHE A 415 -2.43 -2.22 -0.65
C PHE A 415 -2.67 -0.90 0.11
N PRO A 416 -1.88 0.16 -0.13
CA PRO A 416 -2.12 1.46 0.48
C PRO A 416 -3.40 2.10 -0.07
N ALA A 417 -4.12 2.81 0.78
CA ALA A 417 -5.28 3.62 0.38
C ALA A 417 -4.82 4.84 -0.45
N PRO A 418 -5.59 5.29 -1.46
CA PRO A 418 -5.19 6.42 -2.30
C PRO A 418 -5.08 7.73 -1.52
N LEU A 419 -3.87 8.30 -1.44
CA LEU A 419 -3.59 9.50 -0.63
C LEU A 419 -4.40 10.72 -1.07
N ASP A 420 -4.67 10.86 -2.37
CA ASP A 420 -5.57 11.86 -2.96
C ASP A 420 -7.00 11.71 -2.42
N THR A 421 -7.57 10.51 -2.48
CA THR A 421 -8.91 10.24 -1.90
C THR A 421 -8.96 10.48 -0.39
N ILE A 422 -7.84 10.29 0.31
CA ILE A 422 -7.72 10.60 1.74
C ILE A 422 -7.67 12.11 1.99
N CYS A 423 -6.90 12.86 1.20
CA CYS A 423 -6.85 14.33 1.28
C CYS A 423 -8.22 14.94 0.96
N ASP A 424 -8.85 14.54 -0.15
CA ASP A 424 -10.21 14.98 -0.54
C ASP A 424 -11.24 14.74 0.59
N ALA A 425 -11.15 13.57 1.25
CA ALA A 425 -12.05 13.20 2.35
C ALA A 425 -11.73 13.91 3.69
N PHE A 426 -10.57 14.56 3.79
CA PHE A 426 -10.14 15.33 4.95
C PHE A 426 -9.97 16.84 4.71
N GLU A 427 -10.32 17.32 3.52
CA GLU A 427 -10.24 18.74 3.10
C GLU A 427 -10.83 19.69 4.15
N SER A 428 -11.99 19.32 4.72
CA SER A 428 -12.73 20.10 5.72
C SER A 428 -12.45 19.69 7.17
N VAL A 429 -11.42 18.89 7.46
CA VAL A 429 -11.04 18.57 8.84
C VAL A 429 -10.32 19.76 9.46
N ALA A 430 -10.83 20.20 10.59
CA ALA A 430 -10.23 21.19 11.47
C ALA A 430 -10.42 20.73 12.92
N ILE A 431 -9.41 20.89 13.77
CA ILE A 431 -9.53 20.63 15.20
C ILE A 431 -10.03 21.86 15.95
N GLU A 432 -10.63 21.65 17.13
CA GLU A 432 -10.87 22.73 18.08
C GLU A 432 -9.62 22.94 18.95
N GLY A 433 -9.02 24.13 18.90
CA GLY A 433 -7.80 24.48 19.63
C GLY A 433 -6.60 24.66 18.70
N SER A 434 -5.38 24.59 19.25
CA SER A 434 -4.14 24.59 18.46
C SER A 434 -3.63 23.18 18.19
N ILE A 435 -2.77 23.03 17.17
CA ILE A 435 -2.06 21.77 16.91
C ILE A 435 -1.19 21.38 18.11
N GLU A 436 -0.56 22.37 18.78
CA GLU A 436 0.25 22.18 19.99
C GLU A 436 -0.58 21.58 21.14
N ASP A 437 -1.77 22.10 21.44
CA ASP A 437 -2.69 21.54 22.45
C ASP A 437 -3.06 20.07 22.14
N ALA A 438 -3.19 19.74 20.85
CA ALA A 438 -3.55 18.41 20.38
C ALA A 438 -2.37 17.42 20.41
N GLU A 439 -1.14 17.90 20.17
CA GLU A 439 0.09 17.12 20.35
C GLU A 439 0.41 16.87 21.83
N ASP A 440 0.28 17.89 22.70
CA ASP A 440 0.32 17.73 24.17
C ASP A 440 -0.71 16.70 24.65
N ARG A 441 -1.93 16.75 24.07
CA ARG A 441 -2.99 15.80 24.41
C ARG A 441 -2.68 14.38 23.97
N LEU A 442 -2.04 14.22 22.82
CA LEU A 442 -1.55 12.94 22.34
C LEU A 442 -0.42 12.41 23.23
N GLU A 443 0.58 13.24 23.56
CA GLU A 443 1.69 12.85 24.43
C GLU A 443 1.17 12.38 25.80
N MET A 444 0.26 13.12 26.42
CA MET A 444 -0.40 12.71 27.67
C MET A 444 -1.08 11.32 27.58
N LEU A 445 -1.77 11.02 26.47
CA LEU A 445 -2.40 9.71 26.24
C LEU A 445 -1.37 8.59 26.06
N LEU A 446 -0.25 8.87 25.39
CA LEU A 446 0.80 7.89 25.14
C LEU A 446 1.69 7.66 26.37
N LEU A 447 1.95 8.70 27.18
CA LEU A 447 2.60 8.59 28.49
C LEU A 447 1.75 7.75 29.45
N GLU A 448 0.43 8.02 29.55
CA GLU A 448 -0.48 7.17 30.33
C GLU A 448 -0.43 5.70 29.84
N ALA A 449 -0.40 5.50 28.52
CA ALA A 449 -0.31 4.17 27.91
C ALA A 449 1.06 3.47 28.12
N GLN A 450 2.13 4.23 28.35
CA GLN A 450 3.49 3.76 28.63
C GLN A 450 3.63 3.41 30.13
N GLU A 451 3.23 4.32 31.03
CA GLU A 451 3.36 4.20 32.48
C GLU A 451 2.34 3.21 33.08
N ALA A 452 1.06 3.34 32.72
CA ALA A 452 -0.04 2.53 33.26
C ALA A 452 -0.31 1.25 32.43
N ARG A 453 0.71 0.77 31.69
CA ARG A 453 0.62 -0.40 30.81
C ARG A 453 0.40 -1.69 31.61
N GLN A 454 -0.81 -2.22 31.58
CA GLN A 454 -1.16 -3.48 32.25
C GLN A 454 -1.47 -4.63 31.27
N TRP A 455 -1.97 -4.33 30.07
CA TRP A 455 -2.44 -5.32 29.09
C TRP A 455 -1.64 -5.23 27.76
N SER A 456 -2.03 -6.03 26.76
CA SER A 456 -1.47 -6.04 25.40
C SER A 456 -2.57 -6.07 24.35
N ILE A 457 -2.25 -5.59 23.15
CA ILE A 457 -3.17 -5.58 22.02
C ILE A 457 -3.16 -6.96 21.34
N PRO A 458 -4.33 -7.59 21.10
CA PRO A 458 -4.38 -8.80 20.31
C PRO A 458 -3.84 -8.54 18.90
N TRP A 459 -2.89 -9.36 18.43
CA TRP A 459 -2.27 -9.20 17.12
C TRP A 459 -3.31 -9.13 15.99
N GLY A 460 -3.31 -8.04 15.22
CA GLY A 460 -4.28 -7.78 14.16
C GLY A 460 -5.68 -7.41 14.67
N ALA A 461 -5.81 -6.83 15.87
CA ALA A 461 -7.09 -6.40 16.43
C ALA A 461 -7.75 -5.37 15.51
N ARG A 462 -8.95 -5.67 15.00
CA ARG A 462 -9.79 -4.75 14.23
C ARG A 462 -10.74 -3.98 15.13
N VAL A 463 -10.59 -2.66 15.16
CA VAL A 463 -11.47 -1.72 15.86
C VAL A 463 -12.39 -1.07 14.83
N ASP A 464 -13.70 -1.01 15.08
CA ASP A 464 -14.61 -0.17 14.29
C ASP A 464 -14.24 1.31 14.53
N ILE A 465 -14.04 2.06 13.46
CA ILE A 465 -13.96 3.53 13.46
C ILE A 465 -14.82 4.09 12.34
N ARG A 466 -15.12 5.39 12.37
CA ARG A 466 -15.73 6.13 11.26
C ARG A 466 -15.11 7.52 11.22
N PHE A 467 -14.10 7.68 10.35
CA PHE A 467 -13.37 8.93 10.22
C PHE A 467 -12.85 9.08 8.78
N GLY A 468 -13.32 10.11 8.07
CA GLY A 468 -13.09 10.27 6.63
C GLY A 468 -13.42 8.98 5.85
N PRO A 469 -12.49 8.45 5.05
CA PRO A 469 -12.72 7.23 4.26
C PRO A 469 -12.64 5.94 5.10
N PHE A 470 -12.17 6.01 6.36
CA PHE A 470 -11.81 4.83 7.13
C PHE A 470 -12.97 4.26 7.95
N VAL A 471 -13.13 2.93 7.85
CA VAL A 471 -14.18 2.14 8.50
C VAL A 471 -13.66 1.21 9.61
N ALA A 472 -12.34 1.03 9.71
CA ALA A 472 -11.72 0.26 10.78
C ALA A 472 -10.25 0.67 11.03
N LEU A 473 -9.74 0.33 12.22
CA LEU A 473 -8.32 0.38 12.57
C LEU A 473 -7.83 -1.04 12.87
N LYS A 474 -6.75 -1.49 12.24
CA LYS A 474 -6.11 -2.80 12.46
C LYS A 474 -4.75 -2.58 13.10
N ILE A 475 -4.53 -3.15 14.29
CA ILE A 475 -3.35 -2.84 15.11
C ILE A 475 -2.44 -4.08 15.28
N PHE A 476 -1.15 -3.88 15.14
CA PHE A 476 -0.09 -4.84 15.44
C PHE A 476 0.90 -4.26 16.45
N GLU A 477 1.37 -5.08 17.39
CA GLU A 477 2.25 -4.67 18.49
C GLU A 477 3.54 -5.49 18.47
N SER A 478 4.69 -4.81 18.39
CA SER A 478 6.02 -5.41 18.48
C SER A 478 6.87 -4.66 19.51
N ASP A 479 7.01 -5.24 20.71
CA ASP A 479 7.93 -4.76 21.76
C ASP A 479 7.68 -3.31 22.25
N GLY A 480 6.44 -2.83 22.16
CA GLY A 480 6.06 -1.44 22.50
C GLY A 480 6.00 -0.48 21.30
N GLU A 481 6.33 -0.95 20.10
CA GLU A 481 6.05 -0.28 18.84
C GLU A 481 4.72 -0.80 18.26
N PHE A 482 3.91 0.11 17.71
CA PHE A 482 2.56 -0.17 17.24
C PHE A 482 2.36 0.31 15.80
N THR A 483 2.08 -0.65 14.91
CA THR A 483 1.65 -0.41 13.52
C THR A 483 0.13 -0.32 13.50
N CYS A 484 -0.42 0.86 13.24
CA CYS A 484 -1.86 1.09 13.19
C CYS A 484 -2.30 1.39 11.76
N TYR A 485 -3.07 0.47 11.18
CA TYR A 485 -3.63 0.59 9.84
C TYR A 485 -5.09 1.02 9.86
N PHE A 486 -5.31 2.27 9.47
CA PHE A 486 -6.63 2.79 9.13
C PHE A 486 -7.05 2.15 7.80
N LEU A 487 -8.18 1.45 7.80
CA LEU A 487 -8.68 0.67 6.67
C LEU A 487 -9.90 1.35 6.06
N ASP A 488 -9.88 1.53 4.74
CA ASP A 488 -11.05 1.97 3.98
C ASP A 488 -12.07 0.81 3.78
N ASP A 489 -13.12 1.06 3.00
CA ASP A 489 -14.15 0.06 2.70
C ASP A 489 -13.67 -1.11 1.83
N CYS A 490 -12.54 -0.95 1.16
CA CYS A 490 -11.83 -1.95 0.37
C CYS A 490 -10.73 -2.68 1.18
N ASP A 491 -10.63 -2.43 2.49
CA ASP A 491 -9.57 -2.91 3.39
C ASP A 491 -8.14 -2.45 2.98
N ARG A 492 -8.00 -1.38 2.20
CA ARG A 492 -6.71 -0.73 1.89
C ARG A 492 -6.24 0.12 3.07
N TYR A 493 -4.94 0.17 3.31
CA TYR A 493 -4.37 0.72 4.54
C TYR A 493 -3.83 2.14 4.41
N PHE A 494 -3.95 2.92 5.47
CA PHE A 494 -3.18 4.13 5.74
C PHE A 494 -2.49 3.97 7.11
N HIS A 495 -1.22 4.33 7.20
CA HIS A 495 -0.37 3.96 8.33
C HIS A 495 -0.14 5.10 9.32
N VAL A 496 -0.45 4.82 10.59
CA VAL A 496 0.01 5.57 11.76
C VAL A 496 0.89 4.66 12.60
N ALA A 497 2.13 5.07 12.85
CA ALA A 497 3.06 4.38 13.73
C ALA A 497 3.11 5.08 15.09
N ILE A 498 3.08 4.31 16.18
CA ILE A 498 3.15 4.82 17.57
C ILE A 498 4.19 4.00 18.34
N GLY A 499 5.16 4.67 18.96
CA GLY A 499 6.27 4.04 19.70
C GLY A 499 6.28 4.43 21.17
N LEU A 500 6.07 3.45 22.05
CA LEU A 500 6.10 3.63 23.52
C LEU A 500 7.44 3.25 24.15
N ARG A 501 8.50 3.03 23.35
CA ARG A 501 9.84 2.71 23.88
C ARG A 501 10.70 3.93 24.16
N GLN A 502 10.45 5.02 23.43
CA GLN A 502 11.18 6.28 23.56
C GLN A 502 10.56 7.11 24.69
N HIS A 503 11.31 8.08 25.21
CA HIS A 503 10.81 9.05 26.17
C HIS A 503 11.20 10.46 25.70
N PRO A 504 10.23 11.33 25.34
CA PRO A 504 8.79 11.06 25.28
C PRO A 504 8.42 9.98 24.23
N PRO A 505 7.22 9.37 24.33
CA PRO A 505 6.67 8.50 23.29
C PRO A 505 6.58 9.21 21.93
N ALA A 506 6.74 8.45 20.84
CA ALA A 506 6.75 9.01 19.49
C ALA A 506 5.51 8.60 18.67
N SER A 507 5.09 9.44 17.73
CA SER A 507 4.12 9.08 16.69
C SER A 507 4.53 9.61 15.32
N ARG A 508 4.27 8.85 14.26
CA ARG A 508 4.59 9.19 12.86
C ARG A 508 3.43 8.75 11.97
N THR A 509 3.19 9.48 10.89
CA THR A 509 2.26 9.09 9.81
C THR A 509 2.65 9.85 8.53
N HIS A 510 2.03 9.50 7.41
CA HIS A 510 2.19 10.21 6.14
C HIS A 510 1.68 11.65 6.26
N GLN A 511 2.31 12.60 5.55
CA GLN A 511 1.77 13.96 5.45
C GLN A 511 0.50 13.97 4.59
N LEU A 512 -0.42 14.86 4.92
CA LEU A 512 -1.68 15.09 4.20
C LEU A 512 -1.74 16.55 3.76
N ILE A 513 -2.40 16.82 2.64
CA ILE A 513 -2.64 18.18 2.15
C ILE A 513 -4.13 18.50 2.13
N ARG A 514 -4.45 19.79 2.04
CA ARG A 514 -5.76 20.36 1.71
C ARG A 514 -5.57 21.63 0.89
N HIS A 515 -6.58 22.09 0.17
CA HIS A 515 -6.51 23.36 -0.56
C HIS A 515 -7.06 24.50 0.30
N ARG A 516 -6.40 25.66 0.27
CA ARG A 516 -6.87 26.86 0.96
C ARG A 516 -8.12 27.40 0.27
N ALA A 517 -9.12 27.83 1.05
CA ALA A 517 -10.46 28.14 0.54
C ALA A 517 -10.58 29.47 -0.24
N ASP A 518 -9.54 30.31 -0.23
CA ASP A 518 -9.43 31.63 -0.85
C ASP A 518 -8.73 31.60 -2.22
N ASP A 519 -7.61 30.88 -2.34
CA ASP A 519 -6.79 30.81 -3.57
C ASP A 519 -6.64 29.40 -4.18
N GLY A 520 -7.02 28.35 -3.44
CA GLY A 520 -6.86 26.96 -3.87
C GLY A 520 -5.43 26.41 -3.74
N GLU A 521 -4.52 27.10 -3.05
CA GLU A 521 -3.15 26.63 -2.80
C GLU A 521 -3.15 25.39 -1.92
N ALA A 522 -2.37 24.36 -2.31
CA ALA A 522 -2.20 23.16 -1.51
C ALA A 522 -1.32 23.44 -0.29
N VAL A 523 -1.86 23.24 0.92
CA VAL A 523 -1.20 23.43 2.21
C VAL A 523 -1.23 22.13 3.02
N TRP A 524 -0.32 21.98 3.99
CA TRP A 524 -0.34 20.84 4.90
C TRP A 524 -1.61 20.82 5.77
N ASN A 525 -2.21 19.63 5.87
CA ASN A 525 -3.43 19.37 6.64
C ASN A 525 -3.05 18.74 8.00
N GLU A 526 -2.41 19.56 8.85
CA GLU A 526 -1.95 19.16 10.17
C GLU A 526 -3.11 18.69 11.06
N ASP A 527 -4.29 19.32 10.93
CA ASP A 527 -5.53 18.93 11.61
C ASP A 527 -5.91 17.46 11.38
N ALA A 528 -5.88 17.00 10.12
CA ALA A 528 -6.18 15.62 9.78
C ALA A 528 -5.09 14.66 10.28
N VAL A 529 -3.82 15.06 10.18
CA VAL A 529 -2.67 14.28 10.66
C VAL A 529 -2.75 14.08 12.19
N ILE A 530 -2.99 15.14 12.97
CA ILE A 530 -3.08 15.03 14.43
C ILE A 530 -4.34 14.27 14.86
N SER A 531 -5.47 14.45 14.16
CA SER A 531 -6.69 13.68 14.41
C SER A 531 -6.47 12.17 14.27
N LEU A 532 -5.78 11.71 13.22
CA LEU A 532 -5.45 10.28 13.03
C LEU A 532 -4.52 9.74 14.13
N LYS A 533 -3.46 10.50 14.47
CA LYS A 533 -2.57 10.16 15.59
C LYS A 533 -3.35 10.04 16.91
N LEU A 534 -4.22 11.00 17.22
CA LEU A 534 -5.07 11.06 18.42
C LEU A 534 -6.03 9.87 18.52
N ILE A 535 -6.72 9.51 17.42
CA ILE A 535 -7.61 8.35 17.36
C ILE A 535 -6.82 7.05 17.67
N ALA A 536 -5.65 6.88 17.04
CA ALA A 536 -4.81 5.70 17.26
C ALA A 536 -4.25 5.65 18.70
N GLY A 537 -3.75 6.77 19.23
CA GLY A 537 -3.24 6.90 20.60
C GLY A 537 -4.31 6.60 21.66
N ALA A 538 -5.51 7.16 21.51
CA ALA A 538 -6.65 6.89 22.40
C ALA A 538 -7.05 5.39 22.38
N ILE A 539 -7.04 4.76 21.21
CA ILE A 539 -7.32 3.32 21.07
C ILE A 539 -6.23 2.47 21.73
N ILE A 540 -4.95 2.77 21.53
CA ILE A 540 -3.84 2.06 22.17
C ILE A 540 -3.95 2.19 23.69
N ARG A 541 -4.12 3.41 24.21
CA ARG A 541 -4.36 3.69 25.63
C ARG A 541 -5.52 2.84 26.18
N ASP A 542 -6.66 2.82 25.49
CA ASP A 542 -7.86 2.03 25.85
C ASP A 542 -7.63 0.50 25.87
N PHE A 543 -6.63 -0.02 25.16
CA PHE A 543 -6.23 -1.43 25.20
C PHE A 543 -5.22 -1.75 26.31
N LEU A 544 -4.26 -0.84 26.56
CA LEU A 544 -3.12 -1.07 27.45
C LEU A 544 -3.43 -0.74 28.91
N VAL A 545 -4.23 0.31 29.14
CA VAL A 545 -4.61 0.83 30.46
C VAL A 545 -5.91 0.19 30.94
N VAL A 546 -6.02 -0.01 32.25
CA VAL A 546 -7.14 -0.69 32.91
C VAL A 546 -7.80 0.25 33.91
N GLU A 547 -9.12 0.35 33.87
CA GLU A 547 -9.89 0.98 34.94
C GLU A 547 -10.17 -0.05 36.05
N GLU A 548 -9.71 0.22 37.28
CA GLU A 548 -10.10 -0.58 38.45
C GLU A 548 -11.45 -0.11 39.02
N ARG A 549 -12.31 -1.06 39.40
CA ARG A 549 -13.59 -0.81 40.09
C ARG A 549 -13.81 -1.84 41.20
N GLU A 550 -14.30 -1.41 42.36
CA GLU A 550 -14.63 -2.33 43.45
C GLU A 550 -15.87 -3.16 43.13
N SER A 551 -15.84 -4.47 43.43
CA SER A 551 -16.98 -5.34 43.16
C SER A 551 -17.92 -5.40 44.38
N LEU A 552 -18.81 -4.41 44.50
CA LEU A 552 -19.82 -4.42 45.56
C LEU A 552 -21.04 -5.31 45.22
N PHE A 553 -21.27 -5.67 43.95
CA PHE A 553 -22.43 -6.47 43.55
C PHE A 553 -22.13 -7.57 42.51
N ASN A 554 -22.65 -8.78 42.75
CA ASN A 554 -22.48 -9.96 41.91
C ASN A 554 -23.36 -9.91 40.64
N ALA A 555 -22.80 -9.45 39.52
CA ALA A 555 -23.39 -9.62 38.19
C ALA A 555 -22.53 -10.57 37.34
N ARG A 556 -23.06 -11.77 37.01
CA ARG A 556 -22.37 -12.71 36.11
C ARG A 556 -22.52 -12.28 34.65
N PRO A 557 -21.45 -12.24 33.83
CA PRO A 557 -21.56 -11.89 32.41
C PRO A 557 -22.34 -12.96 31.63
N MET A 558 -23.47 -12.55 31.06
CA MET A 558 -24.41 -13.42 30.34
C MET A 558 -23.92 -13.76 28.92
N ARG A 559 -23.51 -15.02 28.69
CA ARG A 559 -23.19 -15.52 27.34
C ARG A 559 -24.46 -15.99 26.60
N ARG A 560 -25.18 -15.09 25.93
CA ARG A 560 -26.36 -15.45 25.12
C ARG A 560 -25.93 -16.18 23.83
N ARG A 561 -26.34 -17.45 23.66
CA ARG A 561 -26.21 -18.21 22.40
C ARG A 561 -27.50 -18.05 21.60
N ILE A 562 -27.51 -17.17 20.59
CA ILE A 562 -28.62 -17.05 19.63
C ILE A 562 -28.30 -17.87 18.37
N ARG A 563 -29.33 -18.55 17.83
CA ARG A 563 -29.32 -19.32 16.56
C ARG A 563 -29.64 -18.38 15.39
N GLY A 564 -28.95 -18.55 14.27
CA GLY A 564 -28.97 -17.59 13.15
C GLY A 564 -28.12 -16.38 13.50
N ARG A 565 -27.04 -16.13 12.76
CA ARG A 565 -26.00 -15.18 13.19
C ARG A 565 -25.42 -14.40 12.01
N ASP A 566 -25.41 -13.07 12.14
CA ASP A 566 -24.15 -12.35 11.98
C ASP A 566 -23.27 -12.71 13.19
N ILE A 567 -22.02 -13.06 12.94
CA ILE A 567 -21.19 -13.85 13.87
C ILE A 567 -20.12 -12.96 14.55
N ARG A 568 -20.07 -11.68 14.19
CA ARG A 568 -19.23 -10.64 14.79
C ARG A 568 -19.44 -10.56 16.31
N THR A 569 -18.36 -10.61 17.08
CA THR A 569 -18.38 -10.41 18.54
C THR A 569 -17.82 -9.03 18.86
N VAL A 570 -18.70 -8.07 19.14
CA VAL A 570 -18.30 -6.70 19.48
C VAL A 570 -17.76 -6.64 20.92
N ILE A 571 -16.64 -5.97 21.13
CA ILE A 571 -15.97 -5.79 22.42
C ILE A 571 -15.70 -4.29 22.63
N TYR A 572 -16.37 -3.68 23.59
CA TYR A 572 -16.10 -2.29 23.96
C TYR A 572 -14.86 -2.19 24.88
N LEU A 573 -14.06 -1.15 24.68
CA LEU A 573 -12.97 -0.70 25.54
C LEU A 573 -13.45 0.56 26.32
N PRO A 574 -12.89 0.90 27.49
CA PRO A 574 -11.76 0.28 28.19
C PRO A 574 -12.14 -1.00 28.96
N ARG A 575 -11.13 -1.81 29.31
CA ARG A 575 -11.34 -3.09 30.02
C ARG A 575 -11.28 -2.86 31.53
N VAL A 576 -12.40 -3.11 32.21
CA VAL A 576 -12.55 -2.91 33.66
C VAL A 576 -12.08 -4.13 34.45
N ARG A 577 -11.31 -3.89 35.52
CA ARG A 577 -10.94 -4.91 36.52
C ARG A 577 -11.82 -4.76 37.77
N TYR A 578 -12.41 -5.86 38.20
CA TYR A 578 -13.25 -5.91 39.41
C TYR A 578 -12.44 -6.33 40.64
N THR A 579 -12.36 -5.47 41.64
CA THR A 579 -11.66 -5.71 42.91
C THR A 579 -12.61 -6.35 43.91
N THR A 580 -12.62 -7.69 43.97
CA THR A 580 -13.31 -8.44 45.04
C THR A 580 -12.55 -8.30 46.36
N PRO A 581 -13.20 -7.90 47.47
CA PRO A 581 -12.59 -7.98 48.79
C PRO A 581 -12.30 -9.45 49.13
N LYS A 582 -11.03 -9.78 49.34
CA LYS A 582 -10.58 -11.15 49.63
C LYS A 582 -10.87 -11.52 51.09
N LEU A 583 -11.85 -12.39 51.30
CA LEU A 583 -11.83 -13.31 52.44
C LEU A 583 -10.95 -14.51 52.06
N GLU A 584 -9.96 -14.82 52.89
CA GLU A 584 -8.94 -15.81 52.60
C GLU A 584 -9.52 -17.21 52.36
N ARG A 585 -9.21 -17.81 51.22
CA ARG A 585 -9.16 -19.27 51.03
C ARG A 585 -8.12 -19.61 49.97
N ALA A 586 -7.22 -20.52 50.32
CA ALA A 586 -6.15 -20.97 49.44
C ALA A 586 -6.72 -21.61 48.16
N ALA A 587 -6.08 -21.33 47.02
CA ALA A 587 -6.46 -21.91 45.75
C ALA A 587 -5.90 -23.35 45.62
N PRO A 588 -6.72 -24.35 45.27
CA PRO A 588 -6.21 -25.59 44.70
C PRO A 588 -5.86 -25.39 43.23
N GLU A 589 -4.75 -25.98 42.78
CA GLU A 589 -4.51 -26.18 41.36
C GLU A 589 -5.57 -27.13 40.77
N THR A 590 -6.06 -26.87 39.55
CA THR A 590 -5.86 -27.73 38.37
C THR A 590 -6.85 -27.46 37.22
N ASP A 591 -6.40 -27.92 36.04
CA ASP A 591 -7.17 -28.40 34.90
C ASP A 591 -7.77 -27.41 33.86
N VAL A 592 -7.04 -27.27 32.74
CA VAL A 592 -7.48 -26.55 31.54
C VAL A 592 -8.23 -27.50 30.62
N GLY A 593 -9.55 -27.56 30.80
CA GLY A 593 -10.44 -28.42 30.03
C GLY A 593 -10.33 -28.30 28.49
N LEU A 594 -10.55 -29.44 27.84
CA LEU A 594 -10.39 -29.74 26.40
C LEU A 594 -10.93 -28.67 25.41
N ARG A 595 -10.14 -28.38 24.37
CA ARG A 595 -10.49 -27.49 23.22
C ARG A 595 -10.88 -28.34 21.96
N PRO A 596 -12.00 -28.06 21.22
CA PRO A 596 -12.49 -28.88 20.06
C PRO A 596 -11.67 -28.83 18.71
N LYS A 597 -12.24 -28.71 17.47
CA LYS A 597 -11.49 -28.72 16.14
C LYS A 597 -11.81 -27.61 15.06
N HIS A 598 -10.82 -26.73 14.71
CA HIS A 598 -10.78 -25.44 13.92
C HIS A 598 -9.53 -25.41 13.05
N ASN A 599 -9.60 -25.05 11.76
CA ASN A 599 -8.38 -24.92 10.98
C ASN A 599 -7.59 -23.65 11.34
N VAL A 600 -6.43 -23.84 11.94
CA VAL A 600 -5.36 -22.85 12.13
C VAL A 600 -4.70 -22.59 10.78
N GLY A 601 -4.49 -21.34 10.40
CA GLY A 601 -3.73 -20.97 9.20
C GLY A 601 -2.21 -21.17 9.36
N ALA A 602 -1.47 -21.18 8.25
CA ALA A 602 -0.01 -21.18 8.28
C ALA A 602 0.50 -19.89 8.96
N HIS A 603 1.31 -20.01 10.02
CA HIS A 603 1.87 -18.86 10.72
C HIS A 603 3.14 -19.25 11.51
N LEU A 604 3.86 -18.24 12.02
CA LEU A 604 4.98 -18.41 12.95
C LEU A 604 4.51 -18.21 14.39
N ARG A 605 4.98 -19.07 15.31
CA ARG A 605 4.82 -18.89 16.76
C ARG A 605 6.18 -18.87 17.46
N ARG A 606 6.30 -18.20 18.61
CA ARG A 606 7.50 -18.30 19.45
C ARG A 606 7.76 -19.75 19.89
N ALA A 607 9.00 -20.19 19.80
CA ALA A 607 9.50 -21.49 20.28
C ALA A 607 11.02 -21.44 20.39
N LYS A 608 11.61 -22.01 21.45
CA LYS A 608 13.07 -21.95 21.68
C LYS A 608 13.91 -22.36 20.45
N VAL A 609 13.52 -23.41 19.72
CA VAL A 609 14.17 -23.84 18.48
C VAL A 609 13.11 -24.42 17.52
N ALA A 610 13.15 -24.05 16.23
CA ALA A 610 12.43 -24.76 15.17
C ALA A 610 13.15 -26.04 14.76
N SER A 611 12.45 -27.17 14.70
CA SER A 611 13.03 -28.40 14.15
C SER A 611 13.31 -28.26 12.64
N PRO A 612 14.30 -28.99 12.10
CA PRO A 612 14.59 -28.98 10.66
C PRO A 612 13.37 -29.27 9.78
N ALA A 613 12.50 -30.19 10.23
CA ALA A 613 11.25 -30.51 9.55
C ALA A 613 10.25 -29.34 9.50
N GLN A 614 10.17 -28.48 10.53
CA GLN A 614 9.32 -27.29 10.48
C GLN A 614 9.94 -26.17 9.65
N ARG A 615 11.26 -26.02 9.63
CA ARG A 615 11.96 -25.07 8.72
C ARG A 615 11.72 -25.44 7.25
N PHE A 616 11.89 -26.72 6.91
CA PHE A 616 11.59 -27.26 5.57
C PHE A 616 10.10 -27.09 5.19
N LEU A 617 9.19 -27.33 6.14
CA LEU A 617 7.76 -27.17 5.87
C LEU A 617 7.36 -25.70 5.69
N ALA A 618 7.92 -24.77 6.46
CA ALA A 618 7.74 -23.34 6.26
C ALA A 618 8.16 -22.90 4.85
N GLN A 619 9.34 -23.32 4.41
CA GLN A 619 9.88 -23.01 3.08
C GLN A 619 8.92 -23.44 1.96
N ARG A 620 8.25 -24.60 2.11
CA ARG A 620 7.24 -25.09 1.16
C ARG A 620 5.93 -24.28 1.14
N TYR A 621 5.64 -23.53 2.20
CA TYR A 621 4.53 -22.57 2.27
C TYR A 621 4.97 -21.12 1.97
N GLY A 622 6.24 -20.89 1.62
CA GLY A 622 6.80 -19.55 1.34
C GLY A 622 7.25 -18.77 2.59
N TRP A 623 7.28 -19.39 3.77
CA TRP A 623 7.67 -18.74 5.03
C TRP A 623 9.15 -18.97 5.34
N GLN A 624 9.84 -17.93 5.82
CA GLN A 624 11.09 -18.07 6.55
C GLN A 624 10.79 -18.22 8.06
N VAL A 625 11.63 -18.94 8.80
CA VAL A 625 11.46 -19.15 10.25
C VAL A 625 12.62 -18.51 11.01
N PRO A 626 12.42 -17.36 11.66
CA PRO A 626 13.45 -16.71 12.47
C PRO A 626 13.88 -17.56 13.68
N GLU A 627 15.03 -17.22 14.27
CA GLU A 627 15.45 -17.78 15.54
C GLU A 627 14.47 -17.40 16.67
N GLY A 628 14.23 -18.32 17.61
CA GLY A 628 13.18 -18.15 18.62
C GLY A 628 11.74 -18.33 18.12
N PHE A 629 11.53 -18.71 16.86
CA PHE A 629 10.22 -19.03 16.28
C PHE A 629 10.17 -20.46 15.72
N THR A 630 8.95 -20.95 15.43
CA THR A 630 8.69 -22.18 14.68
C THR A 630 7.46 -22.05 13.81
N PHE A 631 7.46 -22.75 12.68
CA PHE A 631 6.33 -22.78 11.75
C PHE A 631 5.19 -23.65 12.30
N VAL A 632 3.96 -23.18 12.10
CA VAL A 632 2.73 -23.90 12.42
C VAL A 632 1.99 -24.15 11.12
N ARG A 633 2.07 -25.38 10.62
CA ARG A 633 1.31 -25.81 9.44
C ARG A 633 -0.21 -25.73 9.67
N PRO A 634 -1.02 -25.65 8.60
CA PRO A 634 -2.47 -25.73 8.71
C PRO A 634 -2.96 -27.02 9.41
N HIS A 635 -3.82 -26.92 10.43
CA HIS A 635 -4.34 -28.06 11.22
C HIS A 635 -5.56 -27.70 12.11
N ALA A 636 -6.33 -28.69 12.62
CA ALA A 636 -7.66 -28.50 13.24
C ALA A 636 -7.77 -28.49 14.83
N ARG A 637 -8.14 -27.39 15.57
CA ARG A 637 -8.35 -27.28 17.09
C ARG A 637 -9.51 -26.46 17.88
N GLY A 638 -10.68 -26.06 17.34
CA GLY A 638 -12.00 -25.65 17.96
C GLY A 638 -13.21 -25.61 16.95
N SER A 639 -14.43 -26.14 17.17
CA SER A 639 -15.47 -26.41 16.10
C SER A 639 -15.89 -25.25 15.16
N GLU A 640 -16.43 -25.55 13.96
CA GLU A 640 -16.85 -24.67 12.83
C GLU A 640 -17.55 -23.33 13.18
N LEU A 641 -18.20 -23.22 14.33
CA LEU A 641 -18.90 -22.00 14.79
C LEU A 641 -18.01 -20.82 15.19
N ASP A 642 -16.69 -21.01 15.35
CA ASP A 642 -15.78 -19.94 15.78
C ASP A 642 -14.97 -19.29 14.63
N ALA A 643 -14.87 -19.91 13.44
CA ALA A 643 -14.20 -19.31 12.27
C ALA A 643 -14.87 -18.00 11.81
N ALA A 644 -16.15 -17.85 12.13
CA ALA A 644 -16.92 -16.66 11.79
C ALA A 644 -16.96 -15.60 12.91
N ARG A 645 -16.34 -15.83 14.08
CA ARG A 645 -16.29 -14.85 15.18
C ARG A 645 -15.19 -13.84 14.98
N VAL A 646 -15.39 -12.95 14.00
CA VAL A 646 -14.64 -11.70 13.89
C VAL A 646 -14.87 -10.93 15.19
N LYS A 647 -13.82 -10.79 16.02
CA LYS A 647 -13.87 -9.90 17.18
C LYS A 647 -13.64 -8.49 16.69
N VAL A 648 -14.63 -7.65 16.90
CA VAL A 648 -14.63 -6.24 16.49
C VAL A 648 -14.54 -5.41 17.76
N TYR A 649 -13.53 -4.59 17.89
CA TYR A 649 -13.34 -3.73 19.05
C TYR A 649 -14.02 -2.38 18.84
N ARG A 650 -14.41 -1.69 19.91
CA ARG A 650 -14.93 -0.32 19.89
C ARG A 650 -14.33 0.46 21.06
N SER A 651 -13.54 1.49 20.79
CA SER A 651 -13.05 2.40 21.83
C SER A 651 -14.11 3.45 22.16
N ARG A 652 -14.38 3.66 23.45
CA ARG A 652 -15.29 4.72 23.92
C ARG A 652 -14.61 6.08 23.90
N SER A 653 -13.31 6.17 24.21
CA SER A 653 -12.56 7.43 24.17
C SER A 653 -12.43 7.95 22.74
N ALA A 654 -11.96 7.12 21.80
CA ALA A 654 -11.87 7.51 20.40
C ALA A 654 -13.24 7.78 19.76
N SER A 655 -14.29 7.05 20.15
CA SER A 655 -15.66 7.40 19.72
C SER A 655 -16.07 8.79 20.22
N ARG A 656 -15.79 9.14 21.48
CA ARG A 656 -16.10 10.48 22.01
C ARG A 656 -15.34 11.57 21.25
N MET A 657 -14.05 11.38 20.98
CA MET A 657 -13.26 12.35 20.20
C MET A 657 -13.86 12.54 18.79
N LEU A 658 -14.27 11.45 18.12
CA LEU A 658 -14.96 11.48 16.83
C LEU A 658 -16.37 12.09 16.85
N PHE A 659 -17.02 12.25 18.01
CA PHE A 659 -18.42 12.69 18.09
C PHE A 659 -18.66 13.91 18.99
N GLU A 660 -17.66 14.37 19.73
CA GLU A 660 -17.68 15.65 20.46
C GLU A 660 -17.17 16.80 19.57
N GLN A 661 -16.41 16.52 18.50
CA GLN A 661 -15.89 17.51 17.54
C GLN A 661 -16.60 17.49 16.16
N ILE A 662 -17.77 16.83 16.03
CA ILE A 662 -18.48 16.72 14.74
C ILE A 662 -19.98 17.04 14.90
N ASP A 663 -20.28 18.32 15.14
CA ASP A 663 -21.64 18.86 15.01
C ASP A 663 -22.02 19.20 13.55
N GLN A 664 -21.10 19.03 12.57
CA GLN A 664 -21.30 19.43 11.16
C GLN A 664 -21.00 18.35 10.09
N ALA A 665 -20.98 17.04 10.41
CA ALA A 665 -20.77 16.03 9.36
C ALA A 665 -21.96 15.88 8.39
N PRO A 666 -21.70 15.58 7.09
CA PRO A 666 -22.74 15.33 6.09
C PRO A 666 -23.65 14.15 6.45
N ALA A 667 -24.91 14.21 6.02
CA ALA A 667 -25.87 13.14 6.23
C ALA A 667 -25.43 11.84 5.53
N GLY A 668 -25.17 10.78 6.31
CA GLY A 668 -24.76 9.46 5.81
C GLY A 668 -23.56 8.83 6.54
N THR A 669 -22.78 9.62 7.30
CA THR A 669 -21.58 9.16 8.01
C THR A 669 -21.83 8.59 9.41
N ARG A 670 -23.05 8.74 9.95
CA ARG A 670 -23.38 8.43 11.36
C ARG A 670 -23.71 6.96 11.60
N PRO A 671 -23.20 6.33 12.69
CA PRO A 671 -23.71 5.05 13.16
C PRO A 671 -25.09 5.20 13.80
N ALA A 672 -26.14 4.69 13.14
CA ALA A 672 -27.56 4.83 13.49
C ALA A 672 -28.01 4.39 14.90
N TRP A 673 -27.10 3.88 15.74
CA TRP A 673 -27.39 3.50 17.12
C TRP A 673 -27.10 4.61 18.15
N PHE A 674 -26.23 5.59 17.84
CA PHE A 674 -25.87 6.66 18.78
C PHE A 674 -26.80 7.88 18.68
N ASP A 675 -27.24 8.24 17.46
CA ASP A 675 -28.30 9.24 17.27
C ASP A 675 -29.59 8.83 18.02
N PHE A 676 -29.92 7.53 18.01
CA PHE A 676 -31.15 7.00 18.57
C PHE A 676 -31.33 7.25 20.09
N GLU A 677 -30.27 7.18 20.90
CA GLU A 677 -30.38 7.48 22.35
C GLU A 677 -30.53 8.98 22.61
N LYS A 678 -29.86 9.84 21.81
CA LYS A 678 -30.06 11.30 21.82
C LYS A 678 -31.49 11.66 21.39
N ASP A 679 -32.02 10.99 20.37
CA ASP A 679 -33.39 11.13 19.88
C ASP A 679 -34.43 10.74 20.93
N CYS A 680 -34.25 9.59 21.59
CA CYS A 680 -35.10 9.18 22.71
C CYS A 680 -35.11 10.25 23.82
N ALA A 681 -33.94 10.75 24.23
CA ALA A 681 -33.85 11.80 25.24
C ALA A 681 -34.52 13.12 24.81
N ARG A 682 -34.45 13.47 23.52
CA ARG A 682 -35.10 14.66 22.94
C ARG A 682 -36.62 14.53 22.94
N ILE A 683 -37.16 13.36 22.59
CA ILE A 683 -38.60 13.06 22.68
C ILE A 683 -39.11 13.15 24.13
N LEU A 684 -38.38 12.58 25.09
CA LEU A 684 -38.75 12.65 26.51
C LEU A 684 -38.79 14.10 27.02
N ARG A 685 -37.81 14.93 26.63
CA ARG A 685 -37.83 16.38 26.94
C ARG A 685 -39.03 17.10 26.34
N ALA A 686 -39.37 16.84 25.08
CA ALA A 686 -40.53 17.43 24.42
C ALA A 686 -41.88 16.99 25.03
N ARG A 687 -41.93 15.78 25.61
CA ARG A 687 -43.06 15.29 26.44
C ARG A 687 -43.15 15.96 27.83
N GLY A 688 -42.34 16.99 28.09
CA GLY A 688 -42.30 17.69 29.39
C GLY A 688 -41.57 16.92 30.49
N MET A 689 -40.87 15.82 30.18
CA MET A 689 -40.10 15.06 31.16
C MET A 689 -38.70 15.63 31.31
N ARG A 690 -38.27 15.84 32.56
CA ARG A 690 -36.90 16.21 32.88
C ARG A 690 -36.02 14.96 32.84
N VAL A 691 -35.32 14.75 31.74
CA VAL A 691 -34.28 13.71 31.61
C VAL A 691 -33.13 14.04 32.57
N ILE A 692 -32.92 13.18 33.57
CA ILE A 692 -31.97 13.40 34.67
C ILE A 692 -30.57 12.90 34.28
N HIS A 693 -30.48 11.84 33.48
CA HIS A 693 -29.21 11.25 33.11
C HIS A 693 -29.17 10.79 31.64
N GLN A 694 -28.10 11.17 30.93
CA GLN A 694 -27.73 10.62 29.63
C GLN A 694 -26.36 9.94 29.74
N GLY A 695 -26.34 8.65 30.12
CA GLY A 695 -25.19 7.75 29.94
C GLY A 695 -23.80 8.21 30.42
N ALA A 696 -23.71 9.10 31.40
CA ALA A 696 -22.48 9.83 31.73
C ALA A 696 -22.10 9.81 33.22
N GLN A 697 -22.31 8.68 33.90
CA GLN A 697 -21.60 8.40 35.15
C GLN A 697 -21.30 6.92 35.34
N ARG A 698 -20.34 6.67 36.22
CA ARG A 698 -19.71 5.36 36.44
C ARG A 698 -20.70 4.43 37.16
N ASP A 699 -21.42 3.59 36.41
CA ASP A 699 -21.60 2.14 36.67
C ASP A 699 -22.50 1.46 35.63
N GLY A 700 -22.45 0.12 35.61
CA GLY A 700 -23.07 -0.69 34.57
C GLY A 700 -24.53 -0.99 34.87
N ASP A 701 -25.41 0.00 34.70
CA ASP A 701 -26.85 -0.16 34.94
C ASP A 701 -27.45 -1.21 34.01
N GLY A 702 -27.84 -2.35 34.60
CA GLY A 702 -28.14 -3.61 33.92
C GLY A 702 -29.41 -3.59 33.07
N GLY A 703 -29.39 -2.86 31.96
CA GLY A 703 -30.49 -2.73 31.01
C GLY A 703 -31.21 -1.38 31.03
N VAL A 704 -30.67 -0.34 31.67
CA VAL A 704 -31.25 1.01 31.65
C VAL A 704 -30.42 1.92 30.73
N ASP A 705 -31.09 2.64 29.84
CA ASP A 705 -30.43 3.51 28.87
C ASP A 705 -30.69 5.02 29.16
N LEU A 706 -31.84 5.40 29.74
CA LEU A 706 -32.12 6.76 30.23
C LEU A 706 -32.93 6.76 31.54
N PHE A 707 -32.75 7.79 32.37
CA PHE A 707 -33.62 8.10 33.51
C PHE A 707 -34.30 9.46 33.31
N ALA A 708 -35.61 9.53 33.55
CA ALA A 708 -36.40 10.75 33.46
C ALA A 708 -37.36 10.89 34.64
N VAL A 709 -37.80 12.12 34.91
CA VAL A 709 -38.89 12.43 35.85
C VAL A 709 -39.92 13.30 35.12
N ASP A 710 -41.20 12.96 35.24
CA ASP A 710 -42.29 13.73 34.64
C ASP A 710 -42.74 14.92 35.52
N GLY A 711 -43.77 15.64 35.07
CA GLY A 711 -44.31 16.81 35.79
C GLY A 711 -45.01 16.50 37.11
N GLU A 712 -45.24 15.23 37.45
CA GLU A 712 -45.85 14.77 38.70
C GLU A 712 -44.80 14.22 39.69
N ASP A 713 -43.50 14.48 39.43
CA ASP A 713 -42.34 13.96 40.17
C ASP A 713 -42.20 12.41 40.14
N GLN A 714 -42.89 11.73 39.21
CA GLN A 714 -42.78 10.28 39.00
C GLN A 714 -41.51 9.93 38.21
N SER A 715 -40.69 9.04 38.77
CA SER A 715 -39.50 8.47 38.12
C SER A 715 -39.84 7.49 37.01
N TRP A 716 -39.10 7.58 35.91
CA TRP A 716 -39.15 6.71 34.74
C TRP A 716 -37.77 6.12 34.43
N VAL A 717 -37.75 4.80 34.21
CA VAL A 717 -36.57 4.03 33.81
C VAL A 717 -36.79 3.58 32.38
N VAL A 718 -35.96 4.05 31.45
CA VAL A 718 -36.17 3.89 30.02
C VAL A 718 -35.08 3.04 29.39
N GLN A 719 -35.50 2.10 28.54
CA GLN A 719 -34.65 1.24 27.76
C GLN A 719 -34.83 1.51 26.26
N CYS A 720 -33.72 1.74 25.57
CA CYS A 720 -33.62 2.13 24.17
C CYS A 720 -33.06 0.94 23.36
N LYS A 721 -33.75 0.49 22.32
CA LYS A 721 -33.29 -0.60 21.43
C LYS A 721 -33.38 -0.22 19.95
N CYS A 722 -32.29 0.30 19.39
CA CYS A 722 -32.12 0.52 17.94
C CYS A 722 -31.91 -0.82 17.21
N TRP A 723 -32.99 -1.45 16.76
CA TRP A 723 -33.00 -2.73 16.03
C TRP A 723 -33.60 -2.54 14.63
N ALA A 724 -33.16 -3.34 13.66
CA ALA A 724 -33.72 -3.32 12.31
C ALA A 724 -35.22 -3.69 12.34
N THR A 725 -36.03 -3.04 11.50
CA THR A 725 -37.51 -3.09 11.52
C THR A 725 -38.10 -4.50 11.38
N HIS A 726 -37.38 -5.43 10.75
CA HIS A 726 -37.78 -6.84 10.61
C HIS A 726 -37.47 -7.71 11.84
N ARG A 727 -36.87 -7.15 12.90
CA ARG A 727 -36.46 -7.85 14.12
C ARG A 727 -37.30 -7.35 15.30
N PRO A 728 -38.43 -8.02 15.63
CA PRO A 728 -39.33 -7.53 16.66
C PRO A 728 -38.75 -7.66 18.07
N VAL A 729 -39.15 -6.76 18.99
CA VAL A 729 -38.77 -6.79 20.41
C VAL A 729 -39.59 -7.84 21.16
N GLY A 730 -38.89 -8.74 21.85
CA GLY A 730 -39.46 -9.85 22.62
C GLY A 730 -39.72 -9.52 24.10
N PRO A 731 -40.60 -10.27 24.79
CA PRO A 731 -40.96 -10.02 26.18
C PRO A 731 -39.80 -10.17 27.17
N GLU A 732 -38.67 -10.77 26.78
CA GLU A 732 -37.50 -10.82 27.65
C GLU A 732 -36.91 -9.43 27.94
N VAL A 733 -37.03 -8.48 27.01
CA VAL A 733 -36.49 -7.12 27.15
C VAL A 733 -37.24 -6.38 28.25
N LEU A 734 -38.56 -6.55 28.31
CA LEU A 734 -39.42 -5.96 29.33
C LEU A 734 -39.18 -6.60 30.71
N ARG A 735 -38.93 -7.92 30.76
CA ARG A 735 -38.58 -8.60 32.03
C ARG A 735 -37.19 -8.20 32.54
N GLU A 736 -36.27 -7.89 31.63
CA GLU A 736 -34.94 -7.34 31.96
C GLU A 736 -35.08 -5.94 32.57
N LEU A 737 -35.84 -5.05 31.92
CA LEU A 737 -36.15 -3.71 32.46
C LEU A 737 -36.88 -3.78 33.82
N GLN A 738 -37.83 -4.70 34.01
CA GLN A 738 -38.47 -4.91 35.31
C GLN A 738 -37.47 -5.35 36.39
N GLY A 739 -36.51 -6.20 36.03
CA GLY A 739 -35.40 -6.58 36.92
C GLY A 739 -34.55 -5.38 37.30
N ALA A 740 -34.27 -4.47 36.37
CA ALA A 740 -33.54 -3.23 36.61
C ALA A 740 -34.31 -2.27 37.54
N ILE A 741 -35.59 -2.03 37.27
CA ILE A 741 -36.48 -1.20 38.11
C ILE A 741 -36.54 -1.73 39.56
N SER A 742 -36.72 -3.03 39.73
CA SER A 742 -36.72 -3.68 41.05
C SER A 742 -35.34 -3.70 41.75
N LEU A 743 -34.27 -3.30 41.06
CA LEU A 743 -32.95 -3.07 41.66
C LEU A 743 -32.75 -1.58 42.01
N THR A 744 -33.16 -0.66 41.14
CA THR A 744 -33.03 0.80 41.35
C THR A 744 -33.96 1.31 42.45
N ASP A 745 -35.16 0.74 42.59
CA ASP A 745 -36.20 1.24 43.51
C ASP A 745 -36.06 0.71 44.96
N LYS A 746 -34.96 0.03 45.30
CA LYS A 746 -34.77 -0.54 46.65
C LYS A 746 -34.63 0.54 47.72
N GLY A 747 -35.75 0.87 48.35
CA GLY A 747 -35.87 1.91 49.39
C GLY A 747 -36.53 3.20 48.91
N ALA A 748 -36.99 3.26 47.65
CA ALA A 748 -37.75 4.39 47.13
C ALA A 748 -39.15 4.48 47.76
N LYS A 749 -39.69 5.70 47.92
CA LYS A 749 -41.05 5.93 48.45
C LYS A 749 -42.15 5.62 47.43
N GLN A 750 -41.82 5.60 46.14
CA GLN A 750 -42.70 5.24 45.03
C GLN A 750 -41.91 4.40 44.03
N PRO A 751 -42.53 3.39 43.37
CA PRO A 751 -41.87 2.63 42.32
C PRO A 751 -41.74 3.47 41.04
N SER A 752 -40.65 3.27 40.31
CA SER A 752 -40.41 3.89 39.00
C SER A 752 -41.19 3.17 37.89
N LYS A 753 -41.66 3.90 36.89
CA LYS A 753 -42.35 3.34 35.71
C LYS A 753 -41.35 2.90 34.64
N GLY A 754 -41.70 1.88 33.86
CA GLY A 754 -40.88 1.35 32.77
C GLY A 754 -41.22 1.93 31.39
N MET A 755 -40.18 2.46 30.75
CA MET A 755 -40.02 2.88 29.35
C MET A 755 -39.39 1.85 28.39
N VAL A 756 -40.00 1.38 27.29
CA VAL A 756 -39.22 0.75 26.20
C VAL A 756 -39.44 1.45 24.86
N ILE A 757 -38.36 1.98 24.27
CA ILE A 757 -38.37 2.68 22.99
C ILE A 757 -37.53 1.89 21.98
N THR A 758 -38.02 1.72 20.74
CA THR A 758 -37.31 0.98 19.69
C THR A 758 -37.57 1.55 18.28
N THR A 759 -36.61 1.36 17.37
CA THR A 759 -36.77 1.59 15.92
C THR A 759 -37.49 0.44 15.19
N SER A 760 -37.90 -0.61 15.93
CA SER A 760 -38.55 -1.81 15.42
C SER A 760 -39.99 -1.94 15.94
N ILE A 761 -40.63 -3.08 15.73
CA ILE A 761 -41.98 -3.40 16.26
C ILE A 761 -41.89 -4.29 17.52
N PHE A 762 -42.94 -4.33 18.34
CA PHE A 762 -43.04 -5.28 19.46
C PHE A 762 -43.71 -6.59 19.02
N THR A 763 -43.27 -7.71 19.59
CA THR A 763 -44.02 -8.99 19.49
C THR A 763 -45.31 -8.92 20.32
N SER A 764 -46.33 -9.70 19.96
CA SER A 764 -47.57 -9.82 20.76
C SER A 764 -47.32 -10.20 22.22
N GLY A 765 -46.33 -11.06 22.48
CA GLY A 765 -45.89 -11.40 23.84
C GLY A 765 -45.20 -10.26 24.58
N ALA A 766 -44.46 -9.39 23.88
CA ALA A 766 -43.92 -8.17 24.48
C ALA A 766 -45.03 -7.17 24.80
N VAL A 767 -46.03 -7.00 23.93
CA VAL A 767 -47.19 -6.14 24.21
C VAL A 767 -47.98 -6.65 25.42
N SER A 768 -48.23 -7.96 25.53
CA SER A 768 -48.93 -8.52 26.69
C SER A 768 -48.11 -8.36 27.99
N THR A 769 -46.81 -8.65 27.96
CA THR A 769 -45.94 -8.44 29.14
C THR A 769 -45.76 -6.96 29.48
N GLY A 770 -45.85 -6.03 28.52
CA GLY A 770 -45.87 -4.59 28.79
C GLY A 770 -47.14 -4.15 29.51
N ALA A 771 -48.30 -4.65 29.08
CA ALA A 771 -49.57 -4.42 29.78
C ALA A 771 -49.60 -5.05 31.18
N GLU A 772 -49.04 -6.25 31.36
CA GLU A 772 -48.91 -6.93 32.67
C GLU A 772 -48.01 -6.14 33.66
N LEU A 773 -46.96 -5.47 33.16
CA LEU A 773 -45.99 -4.73 33.97
C LEU A 773 -46.28 -3.22 34.07
N GLY A 774 -47.27 -2.71 33.34
CA GLY A 774 -47.60 -1.29 33.29
C GLY A 774 -46.54 -0.42 32.58
N PHE A 775 -45.84 -0.98 31.60
CA PHE A 775 -44.76 -0.28 30.88
C PHE A 775 -45.28 0.43 29.63
N GLU A 776 -44.77 1.63 29.35
CA GLU A 776 -45.00 2.31 28.08
C GLU A 776 -44.09 1.71 26.99
N LEU A 777 -44.67 1.42 25.83
CA LEU A 777 -43.98 0.86 24.67
C LEU A 777 -44.10 1.85 23.50
N VAL A 778 -42.95 2.27 22.97
CA VAL A 778 -42.84 3.17 21.82
C VAL A 778 -42.12 2.43 20.69
N ASP A 779 -42.89 2.03 19.68
CA ASP A 779 -42.38 1.31 18.51
C ASP A 779 -41.82 2.27 17.44
N GLY A 780 -41.22 1.72 16.38
CA GLY A 780 -40.58 2.50 15.33
C GLY A 780 -41.51 3.44 14.56
N ALA A 781 -42.81 3.13 14.48
CA ALA A 781 -43.79 4.01 13.83
C ALA A 781 -44.21 5.14 14.76
N GLN A 782 -44.42 4.84 16.04
CA GLN A 782 -44.71 5.83 17.09
C GLN A 782 -43.52 6.77 17.31
N LEU A 783 -42.30 6.24 17.33
CA LEU A 783 -41.05 6.99 17.38
C LEU A 783 -40.94 7.98 16.22
N ALA A 784 -41.17 7.53 14.98
CA ALA A 784 -41.10 8.38 13.80
C ALA A 784 -42.14 9.52 13.85
N GLN A 785 -43.34 9.24 14.34
CA GLN A 785 -44.38 10.28 14.56
C GLN A 785 -43.96 11.28 15.64
N MET A 786 -43.36 10.83 16.75
CA MET A 786 -42.86 11.71 17.81
C MET A 786 -41.70 12.57 17.33
N LEU A 787 -40.77 12.03 16.53
CA LEU A 787 -39.66 12.78 15.94
C LEU A 787 -40.11 13.83 14.91
N ALA A 788 -41.19 13.55 14.17
CA ALA A 788 -41.77 14.49 13.21
C ALA A 788 -42.62 15.59 13.87
N ALA A 789 -42.86 15.50 15.18
CA ALA A 789 -43.59 16.49 15.99
C ALA A 789 -42.66 17.34 16.90
N LEU A 790 -41.34 17.19 16.75
CA LEU A 790 -40.29 18.03 17.34
C LEU A 790 -39.96 19.23 16.46
#